data_AF-A0A395M8A2-F1
#
_entry.id   AF-A0A395M8A2-F1
#
_cell.length_a   1.000
_cell.length_b   1.000
_cell.length_c   1.000
_cell.angle_alpha   90.00
_cell.angle_beta   90.00
_cell.angle_gamma   90.00
#
_symmetry.space_group_name_H-M   'P 1'
#
loop_
_entity.id
_entity.type
_entity.pdbx_description
1 polymer ?
#
loop_
_entity_poly.entity_id
_entity_poly.type
_entity_poly.pdbx_seq_one_letter_code
_entity_poly.pdbx_strand_id
1 'polypeptide(L)'
;MMRNALLSTLVGLVAAQSSSTTITVPTGTPIAGDYNGTYRPQVHFSPPEHFMNDPNGMFRDADGLWHLYYQYNPTQVVAGNQHWGHATSKDLYHWVNQPIAIFPPDNETFVFSGSAVIDVNNTSGFFPDQDNGVVAIYTLASPTVQNQAIAYSRDGGYTFEPYEGNPVIDSTSNQFRDPKVIRYNDSWIMVVAYPQDFEIGIFESSDLKEWTATSNFSHHGLLGLQYECPNMIPMPYIDEDGEKQDDLWLMAISINPGAPLGGSVMEYFPGHFNGTHFEAIDGAARIADFGKDNYAAQWFYGLSEDENPVSIAWASNWQYTQVVPSGSEGWRSAMSLPRENYLTKAKRVGWKMVSKPYDLSPVMGRELASNDSFGNSTLTVDYSDVESNAIYWEVNITGIPDSGIPSTATVNMTFLSTVTDESLRAGYYLGGDPVFFFDRGNTRAFDNIFFTDKMSAGSLSRDDGSWSMSGVIDRSIFEAFIDGGVDSITNTFFATQPLTMMVLSANDLPEDVNVSVKVHALESAWREEESDDGLVRVYGRPDCEMAPELQNIAIVGGSGRVGAFITKALHQSNQFNLTVVTRVSSKVTDYPSPIKTIQVADDYPYDEVVNAFRGNDAVVLAVGFAGEHHLPSLARASIEAGVKRLIASGFGVDASNQTAPEVFPVAENKVAMIEDLKSLEQPGWSWTDVACGVFLDFCIQVGFFGIDPKTKKAEIWDDGNAKFTATTREAIGQAVVGILNHPEETQNRTVFISSTELSLNEILTEEQRIAGENGWEISYVKTEEEIPRAREAVMTTTDFMPRMMAVGRIGLAINLLDRFGSNFKERGVLENELLSVPQASLREVVTRVRAQGV
;
A
#
# COMPACT_ATOMS: atom_id res chain seq x y z
N MET A 1 -18.79 1.10 54.65
CA MET A 1 -19.19 2.50 54.37
C MET A 1 -17.97 3.23 53.85
N MET A 2 -18.19 4.10 52.86
CA MET A 2 -17.24 4.78 51.98
C MET A 2 -16.71 3.95 50.81
N ARG A 3 -16.87 4.58 49.65
CA ARG A 3 -17.15 4.05 48.31
C ARG A 3 -15.92 4.18 47.43
N ASN A 4 -15.73 3.18 46.57
CA ASN A 4 -14.95 3.23 45.35
C ASN A 4 -15.41 4.41 44.47
N ALA A 5 -14.47 5.23 44.03
CA ALA A 5 -14.66 6.20 42.96
C ALA A 5 -13.84 5.74 41.76
N LEU A 6 -14.52 5.10 40.80
CA LEU A 6 -14.06 5.03 39.42
C LEU A 6 -14.11 6.44 38.84
N LEU A 7 -12.98 6.95 38.32
CA LEU A 7 -12.98 8.07 37.38
C LEU A 7 -13.02 7.48 35.96
N SER A 8 -14.25 7.29 35.47
CA SER A 8 -14.54 7.14 34.04
C SER A 8 -14.61 8.54 33.43
N THR A 9 -13.66 8.87 32.55
CA THR A 9 -13.71 10.10 31.74
C THR A 9 -14.80 9.96 30.68
N LEU A 10 -15.69 10.95 30.67
CA LEU A 10 -16.97 10.97 30.00
C LEU A 10 -16.81 11.13 28.48
N VAL A 11 -17.07 10.08 27.70
CA VAL A 11 -17.40 10.18 26.27
C VAL A 11 -18.87 10.62 26.19
N GLY A 12 -19.13 11.82 25.69
CA GLY A 12 -20.47 12.35 25.54
C GLY A 12 -21.23 11.68 24.38
N LEU A 13 -22.17 10.79 24.69
CA LEU A 13 -23.21 10.37 23.75
C LEU A 13 -24.14 11.55 23.45
N VAL A 14 -24.07 12.11 22.25
CA VAL A 14 -25.21 12.79 21.63
C VAL A 14 -25.90 11.77 20.74
N ALA A 15 -27.05 11.26 21.19
CA ALA A 15 -27.91 10.41 20.38
C ALA A 15 -28.59 11.26 19.30
N ALA A 16 -27.95 11.39 18.14
CA ALA A 16 -28.64 11.73 16.91
C ALA A 16 -29.31 10.46 16.38
N GLN A 17 -30.64 10.47 16.28
CA GLN A 17 -31.37 9.46 15.51
C GLN A 17 -31.02 9.63 14.03
N SER A 18 -30.00 8.94 13.55
CA SER A 18 -29.74 8.70 12.14
C SER A 18 -29.86 7.21 11.87
N SER A 19 -30.56 6.85 10.80
CA SER A 19 -30.66 5.49 10.26
C SER A 19 -29.29 4.79 10.29
N SER A 20 -29.15 3.73 11.10
CA SER A 20 -27.90 3.00 11.26
C SER A 20 -27.66 2.09 10.06
N THR A 21 -27.09 2.64 9.00
CA THR A 21 -26.21 1.86 8.14
C THR A 21 -24.98 1.54 8.98
N THR A 22 -24.81 0.28 9.38
CA THR A 22 -23.55 -0.19 9.97
C THR A 22 -22.44 0.01 8.92
N ILE A 23 -21.59 1.02 9.13
CA ILE A 23 -20.39 1.22 8.32
C ILE A 23 -19.54 -0.04 8.53
N THR A 24 -19.33 -0.79 7.45
CA THR A 24 -18.57 -2.04 7.49
C THR A 24 -17.12 -1.70 7.22
N VAL A 25 -16.18 -2.25 8.00
CA VAL A 25 -14.75 -2.05 7.75
C VAL A 25 -14.40 -2.60 6.37
N PRO A 26 -13.73 -1.83 5.49
CA PRO A 26 -13.29 -2.32 4.19
C PRO A 26 -12.32 -3.50 4.32
N THR A 27 -12.44 -4.49 3.43
CA THR A 27 -11.54 -5.65 3.38
C THR A 27 -11.00 -5.87 1.97
N GLY A 28 -9.77 -6.35 1.86
CA GLY A 28 -9.14 -6.74 0.59
C GLY A 28 -8.93 -5.61 -0.42
N THR A 29 -9.19 -4.35 -0.05
CA THR A 29 -9.04 -3.18 -0.91
C THR A 29 -8.52 -2.00 -0.10
N PRO A 30 -7.66 -1.14 -0.68
CA PRO A 30 -7.22 0.10 -0.07
C PRO A 30 -8.35 1.11 -0.02
N ILE A 31 -8.30 1.96 1.00
CA ILE A 31 -9.25 3.05 1.19
C ILE A 31 -8.76 4.24 0.36
N ALA A 32 -9.63 4.77 -0.49
CA ALA A 32 -9.35 5.98 -1.25
C ALA A 32 -9.25 7.18 -0.31
N GLY A 33 -8.26 8.04 -0.50
CA GLY A 33 -8.10 9.27 0.28
C GLY A 33 -8.19 10.52 -0.58
N ASP A 34 -8.81 11.57 -0.04
CA ASP A 34 -8.70 12.94 -0.56
C ASP A 34 -7.58 13.66 0.21
N TYR A 35 -6.51 14.01 -0.52
CA TYR A 35 -5.32 14.67 0.01
C TYR A 35 -5.27 16.18 -0.29
N ASN A 36 -6.36 16.77 -0.79
CA ASN A 36 -6.44 18.18 -1.18
C ASN A 36 -6.92 19.11 -0.05
N GLY A 37 -7.24 18.56 1.12
CA GLY A 37 -7.67 19.31 2.31
C GLY A 37 -6.69 20.41 2.72
N THR A 38 -7.20 21.52 3.24
CA THR A 38 -6.38 22.69 3.64
C THR A 38 -5.36 22.34 4.71
N TYR A 39 -5.69 21.42 5.62
CA TYR A 39 -4.77 20.96 6.66
C TYR A 39 -3.96 19.74 6.23
N ARG A 40 -4.24 19.12 5.08
CA ARG A 40 -3.66 17.86 4.65
C ARG A 40 -2.18 17.99 4.28
N PRO A 41 -1.25 17.39 5.05
CA PRO A 41 0.18 17.44 4.74
C PRO A 41 0.46 16.82 3.35
N GLN A 42 1.45 17.35 2.67
CA GLN A 42 1.84 16.99 1.31
C GLN A 42 3.18 16.27 1.25
N VAL A 43 3.97 16.25 2.32
CA VAL A 43 5.20 15.45 2.42
C VAL A 43 5.19 14.51 3.62
N HIS A 44 4.29 14.69 4.57
CA HIS A 44 4.09 13.78 5.70
C HIS A 44 2.99 12.76 5.39
N PHE A 45 3.21 11.51 5.77
CA PHE A 45 2.18 10.48 5.64
C PHE A 45 0.94 10.81 6.50
N SER A 46 -0.25 10.65 5.95
CA SER A 46 -1.54 10.76 6.66
C SER A 46 -2.51 9.68 6.15
N PRO A 47 -3.38 9.10 7.00
CA PRO A 47 -4.23 7.98 6.60
C PRO A 47 -5.29 8.45 5.59
N PRO A 48 -5.66 7.65 4.57
CA PRO A 48 -6.57 8.09 3.50
C PRO A 48 -7.85 8.74 4.02
N GLU A 49 -8.48 8.10 5.02
CA GLU A 49 -9.60 8.63 5.78
C GLU A 49 -9.44 8.29 7.27
N HIS A 50 -10.24 8.93 8.12
CA HIS A 50 -10.49 8.59 9.51
C HIS A 50 -9.31 8.86 10.46
N PHE A 51 -8.95 7.94 11.37
CA PHE A 51 -8.01 8.24 12.45
C PHE A 51 -6.82 7.30 12.45
N MET A 52 -5.63 7.90 12.58
CA MET A 52 -4.38 7.19 12.78
C MET A 52 -3.71 7.65 14.09
N ASN A 53 -2.93 6.76 14.71
CA ASN A 53 -1.95 7.14 15.74
C ASN A 53 -0.59 6.45 15.50
N ASP A 54 -0.13 5.62 16.43
CA ASP A 54 1.23 5.11 16.51
C ASP A 54 1.66 4.39 15.22
N PRO A 55 2.90 4.62 14.74
CA PRO A 55 3.51 3.79 13.71
C PRO A 55 3.83 2.40 14.26
N ASN A 56 3.57 1.39 13.44
CA ASN A 56 3.67 -0.02 13.76
C ASN A 56 4.45 -0.78 12.69
N GLY A 57 4.96 -1.96 13.07
CA GLY A 57 5.34 -2.97 12.09
C GLY A 57 6.40 -2.54 11.07
N MET A 58 7.18 -1.49 11.35
CA MET A 58 7.96 -0.83 10.29
C MET A 58 9.19 -1.64 9.91
N PHE A 59 9.34 -1.95 8.62
CA PHE A 59 10.52 -2.62 8.08
C PHE A 59 10.83 -2.17 6.65
N ARG A 60 12.07 -2.38 6.21
CA ARG A 60 12.49 -2.29 4.81
C ARG A 60 12.78 -3.70 4.30
N ASP A 61 12.17 -4.09 3.20
CA ASP A 61 12.41 -5.40 2.60
C ASP A 61 13.76 -5.45 1.85
N ALA A 62 14.08 -6.63 1.30
CA ALA A 62 15.32 -6.84 0.56
C ALA A 62 15.36 -6.07 -0.78
N ASP A 63 14.21 -5.68 -1.31
CA ASP A 63 14.07 -4.89 -2.55
C ASP A 63 14.17 -3.37 -2.28
N GLY A 64 14.29 -2.98 -1.01
CA GLY A 64 14.41 -1.58 -0.58
C GLY A 64 13.07 -0.88 -0.37
N LEU A 65 11.95 -1.61 -0.41
CA LEU A 65 10.62 -1.06 -0.17
C LEU A 65 10.39 -0.90 1.34
N TRP A 66 9.94 0.29 1.72
CA TRP A 66 9.62 0.64 3.10
C TRP A 66 8.16 0.35 3.40
N HIS A 67 7.91 -0.43 4.45
CA HIS A 67 6.57 -0.73 4.95
C HIS A 67 6.29 0.07 6.21
N LEU A 68 5.21 0.86 6.19
CA LEU A 68 4.66 1.57 7.35
C LEU A 68 3.31 0.95 7.70
N TYR A 69 3.18 0.39 8.89
CA TYR A 69 1.87 0.11 9.47
C TYR A 69 1.56 1.17 10.50
N TYR A 70 0.30 1.28 10.88
CA TYR A 70 -0.12 2.27 11.86
C TYR A 70 -1.42 1.86 12.54
N GLN A 71 -1.57 2.27 13.80
CA GLN A 71 -2.83 2.12 14.51
C GLN A 71 -3.92 2.87 13.75
N TYR A 72 -4.98 2.17 13.36
CA TYR A 72 -5.98 2.71 12.44
C TYR A 72 -7.41 2.45 12.91
N ASN A 73 -8.23 3.51 12.97
CA ASN A 73 -9.68 3.39 13.04
C ASN A 73 -10.27 3.65 11.65
N PRO A 74 -10.69 2.62 10.89
CA PRO A 74 -11.22 2.76 9.54
C PRO A 74 -12.65 3.28 9.47
N THR A 75 -13.27 3.65 10.59
CA THR A 75 -14.71 4.00 10.64
C THR A 75 -15.01 5.36 11.25
N GLN A 76 -14.05 5.98 11.95
CA GLN A 76 -14.25 7.25 12.63
C GLN A 76 -12.95 8.05 12.71
N VAL A 77 -13.07 9.38 12.69
CA VAL A 77 -11.97 10.33 12.89
C VAL A 77 -11.49 10.43 14.36
N VAL A 78 -11.71 9.42 15.19
CA VAL A 78 -11.26 9.36 16.59
C VAL A 78 -10.70 7.97 16.91
N ALA A 79 -9.88 7.87 17.96
CA ALA A 79 -9.33 6.58 18.41
C ALA A 79 -10.44 5.60 18.84
N GLY A 80 -10.19 4.30 18.61
CA GLY A 80 -11.10 3.19 18.86
C GLY A 80 -11.11 2.22 17.68
N ASN A 81 -11.63 0.99 17.85
CA ASN A 81 -11.74 0.02 16.76
C ASN A 81 -10.41 -0.20 16.00
N GLN A 82 -9.31 -0.38 16.74
CA GLN A 82 -7.98 -0.37 16.15
C GLN A 82 -7.68 -1.61 15.30
N HIS A 83 -7.21 -1.32 14.09
CA HIS A 83 -6.63 -2.22 13.11
C HIS A 83 -5.19 -1.78 12.85
N TRP A 84 -4.43 -2.56 12.07
CA TRP A 84 -3.22 -2.05 11.43
C TRP A 84 -3.53 -1.62 10.01
N GLY A 85 -3.57 -0.30 9.79
CA GLY A 85 -3.46 0.25 8.44
C GLY A 85 -2.06 0.01 7.88
N HIS A 86 -1.91 0.10 6.56
CA HIS A 86 -0.66 -0.23 5.86
C HIS A 86 -0.44 0.74 4.70
N ALA A 87 0.78 1.20 4.56
CA ALA A 87 1.28 1.93 3.42
C ALA A 87 2.71 1.51 3.10
N THR A 88 3.10 1.68 1.85
CA THR A 88 4.43 1.32 1.34
C THR A 88 5.04 2.49 0.58
N SER A 89 6.36 2.64 0.63
CA SER A 89 7.06 3.70 -0.10
C SER A 89 8.44 3.23 -0.55
N LYS A 90 8.92 3.72 -1.70
CA LYS A 90 10.30 3.47 -2.17
C LYS A 90 11.31 4.45 -1.58
N ASP A 91 10.84 5.60 -1.10
CA ASP A 91 11.68 6.73 -0.73
C ASP A 91 11.30 7.40 0.61
N LEU A 92 10.30 6.84 1.31
CA LEU A 92 9.70 7.33 2.56
C LEU A 92 8.87 8.62 2.45
N TYR A 93 8.66 9.12 1.24
CA TYR A 93 7.87 10.33 0.98
C TYR A 93 6.66 10.04 0.11
N HIS A 94 6.82 9.35 -1.01
CA HIS A 94 5.73 8.94 -1.89
C HIS A 94 5.12 7.63 -1.38
N TRP A 95 3.91 7.71 -0.81
CA TRP A 95 3.27 6.57 -0.13
C TRP A 95 2.11 6.01 -0.94
N VAL A 96 2.11 4.69 -1.07
CA VAL A 96 1.04 3.90 -1.66
C VAL A 96 0.20 3.31 -0.52
N ASN A 97 -1.07 3.67 -0.44
CA ASN A 97 -2.00 3.13 0.56
C ASN A 97 -2.31 1.66 0.25
N GLN A 98 -2.13 0.77 1.21
CA GLN A 98 -2.42 -0.66 1.05
C GLN A 98 -3.75 -1.02 1.73
N PRO A 99 -4.33 -2.20 1.44
CA PRO A 99 -5.42 -2.74 2.26
C PRO A 99 -5.01 -2.82 3.74
N ILE A 100 -6.01 -2.80 4.63
CA ILE A 100 -5.78 -3.04 6.06
C ILE A 100 -5.09 -4.41 6.23
N ALA A 101 -3.97 -4.45 6.95
CA ALA A 101 -3.12 -5.63 7.04
C ALA A 101 -3.52 -6.59 8.17
N ILE A 102 -3.89 -6.05 9.34
CA ILE A 102 -4.28 -6.86 10.51
C ILE A 102 -5.61 -6.36 11.08
N PHE A 103 -6.54 -7.29 11.23
CA PHE A 103 -7.88 -7.08 11.77
C PHE A 103 -7.99 -7.64 13.18
N PRO A 104 -8.83 -7.03 14.05
CA PRO A 104 -9.15 -7.62 15.34
C PRO A 104 -9.88 -8.97 15.14
N PRO A 105 -9.66 -9.95 16.04
CA PRO A 105 -10.27 -11.28 15.93
C PRO A 105 -11.80 -11.27 16.18
N ASP A 106 -12.30 -10.27 16.90
CA ASP A 106 -13.70 -10.10 17.26
C ASP A 106 -14.02 -8.62 17.56
N ASN A 107 -15.27 -8.33 17.93
CA ASN A 107 -15.75 -6.97 18.18
C ASN A 107 -15.40 -6.41 19.58
N GLU A 108 -14.79 -7.21 20.46
CA GLU A 108 -14.42 -6.81 21.82
C GLU A 108 -12.90 -6.61 21.98
N THR A 109 -12.13 -7.09 21.00
CA THR A 109 -10.68 -7.03 20.97
C THR A 109 -10.21 -5.98 19.97
N PHE A 110 -9.13 -5.28 20.30
CA PHE A 110 -8.46 -4.32 19.41
C PHE A 110 -7.04 -4.80 19.09
N VAL A 111 -6.56 -4.47 17.89
CA VAL A 111 -5.16 -4.68 17.51
C VAL A 111 -4.38 -3.43 17.93
N PHE A 112 -3.58 -3.58 18.98
CA PHE A 112 -2.74 -2.52 19.52
C PHE A 112 -1.35 -2.53 18.89
N SER A 113 -0.52 -1.55 19.28
CA SER A 113 0.78 -1.29 18.66
C SER A 113 1.72 -2.49 18.75
N GLY A 114 2.73 -2.49 17.88
CA GLY A 114 3.70 -3.58 17.77
C GLY A 114 4.71 -3.36 16.66
N SER A 115 5.48 -4.39 16.36
CA SER A 115 6.60 -4.37 15.41
C SER A 115 6.52 -5.54 14.44
N ALA A 116 7.37 -5.52 13.41
CA ALA A 116 7.50 -6.63 12.47
C ALA A 116 8.98 -6.90 12.19
N VAL A 117 9.28 -8.16 11.87
CA VAL A 117 10.62 -8.64 11.53
C VAL A 117 10.56 -9.52 10.29
N ILE A 118 11.65 -9.56 9.53
CA ILE A 118 11.85 -10.50 8.43
C ILE A 118 12.60 -11.73 9.00
N ASP A 119 11.96 -12.89 8.98
CA ASP A 119 12.50 -14.15 9.51
C ASP A 119 13.27 -14.94 8.44
N VAL A 120 14.40 -14.37 8.02
CA VAL A 120 15.23 -14.88 6.90
C VAL A 120 15.63 -16.35 7.05
N ASN A 121 15.90 -16.78 8.28
CA ASN A 121 16.35 -18.15 8.55
C ASN A 121 15.21 -19.10 8.91
N ASN A 122 13.95 -18.66 8.74
CA ASN A 122 12.76 -19.41 9.09
C ASN A 122 12.82 -20.02 10.51
N THR A 123 13.30 -19.23 11.47
CA THR A 123 13.42 -19.66 12.87
C THR A 123 12.05 -19.93 13.49
N SER A 124 11.02 -19.24 13.02
CA SER A 124 9.63 -19.49 13.38
C SER A 124 9.07 -20.79 12.80
N GLY A 125 9.66 -21.32 11.72
CA GLY A 125 9.13 -22.46 10.97
C GLY A 125 7.92 -22.12 10.10
N PHE A 126 7.52 -20.86 9.96
CA PHE A 126 6.42 -20.46 9.10
C PHE A 126 6.77 -20.52 7.61
N PHE A 127 8.03 -20.32 7.21
CA PHE A 127 8.47 -20.04 5.84
C PHE A 127 9.41 -21.13 5.29
N PRO A 128 8.94 -22.37 5.07
CA PRO A 128 9.82 -23.46 4.62
C PRO A 128 10.45 -23.23 3.24
N ASP A 129 9.83 -22.39 2.41
CA ASP A 129 10.17 -22.20 1.00
C ASP A 129 10.47 -20.73 0.62
N GLN A 130 10.67 -19.82 1.60
CA GLN A 130 11.01 -18.40 1.35
C GLN A 130 11.85 -17.81 2.50
N ASP A 131 12.64 -16.78 2.20
CA ASP A 131 13.53 -16.07 3.14
C ASP A 131 13.11 -14.59 3.37
N ASN A 132 12.01 -14.16 2.74
CA ASN A 132 11.43 -12.83 2.89
C ASN A 132 10.13 -12.84 3.73
N GLY A 133 9.89 -13.90 4.50
CA GLY A 133 8.71 -14.04 5.34
C GLY A 133 8.67 -13.02 6.47
N VAL A 134 7.55 -12.33 6.64
CA VAL A 134 7.38 -11.26 7.63
C VAL A 134 6.58 -11.78 8.81
N VAL A 135 7.06 -11.56 10.04
CA VAL A 135 6.30 -11.85 11.27
C VAL A 135 6.00 -10.53 11.96
N ALA A 136 4.70 -10.23 12.11
CA ALA A 136 4.22 -9.14 12.93
C ALA A 136 4.03 -9.63 14.37
N ILE A 137 4.48 -8.84 15.33
CA ILE A 137 4.34 -9.08 16.77
C ILE A 137 3.61 -7.87 17.37
N TYR A 138 2.45 -8.11 17.97
CA TYR A 138 1.52 -7.05 18.33
C TYR A 138 0.70 -7.39 19.56
N THR A 139 0.09 -6.36 20.15
CA THR A 139 -0.78 -6.54 21.32
C THR A 139 -2.23 -6.79 20.89
N LEU A 140 -2.86 -7.84 21.42
CA LEU A 140 -4.33 -7.99 21.40
C LEU A 140 -4.90 -7.42 22.69
N ALA A 141 -5.68 -6.35 22.59
CA ALA A 141 -6.21 -5.62 23.74
C ALA A 141 -7.73 -5.81 23.86
N SER A 142 -8.15 -6.45 24.94
CA SER A 142 -9.56 -6.53 25.37
C SER A 142 -9.81 -5.59 26.56
N PRO A 143 -11.06 -5.42 27.03
CA PRO A 143 -11.32 -4.61 28.23
C PRO A 143 -10.59 -5.09 29.50
N THR A 144 -10.21 -6.36 29.56
CA THR A 144 -9.66 -6.99 30.78
C THR A 144 -8.21 -7.43 30.67
N VAL A 145 -7.73 -7.77 29.47
CA VAL A 145 -6.38 -8.29 29.25
C VAL A 145 -5.74 -7.71 27.99
N GLN A 146 -4.43 -7.50 28.04
CA GLN A 146 -3.58 -7.16 26.90
C GLN A 146 -2.53 -8.27 26.75
N ASN A 147 -2.57 -9.01 25.64
CA ASN A 147 -1.71 -10.16 25.37
C ASN A 147 -0.80 -9.90 24.17
N GLN A 148 0.37 -10.54 24.14
CA GLN A 148 1.24 -10.46 22.95
C GLN A 148 0.91 -11.61 22.01
N ALA A 149 0.68 -11.26 20.75
CA ALA A 149 0.31 -12.16 19.67
C ALA A 149 1.28 -11.98 18.49
N ILE A 150 1.31 -12.98 17.62
CA ILE A 150 2.02 -12.91 16.35
C ILE A 150 1.12 -13.27 15.18
N ALA A 151 1.40 -12.70 14.02
CA ALA A 151 0.85 -13.11 12.74
C ALA A 151 1.97 -13.13 11.71
N TYR A 152 1.85 -13.96 10.68
CA TYR A 152 2.89 -14.09 9.66
C TYR A 152 2.31 -13.80 8.27
N SER A 153 3.14 -13.21 7.43
CA SER A 153 2.82 -12.88 6.05
C SER A 153 3.80 -13.58 5.12
N ARG A 154 3.24 -14.22 4.09
CA ARG A 154 3.99 -14.90 3.02
C ARG A 154 4.10 -14.07 1.75
N ASP A 155 3.34 -12.98 1.66
CA ASP A 155 3.23 -12.16 0.46
C ASP A 155 4.06 -10.88 0.49
N GLY A 156 4.94 -10.72 1.49
CA GLY A 156 5.81 -9.54 1.66
C GLY A 156 5.26 -8.52 2.67
N GLY A 157 4.30 -8.91 3.51
CA GLY A 157 3.73 -8.05 4.55
C GLY A 157 2.38 -7.42 4.17
N TYR A 158 1.71 -7.84 3.10
CA TYR A 158 0.42 -7.24 2.72
C TYR A 158 -0.74 -7.89 3.46
N THR A 159 -0.74 -9.22 3.54
CA THR A 159 -1.75 -9.98 4.29
C THR A 159 -1.10 -10.84 5.35
N PHE A 160 -1.75 -10.93 6.51
CA PHE A 160 -1.24 -11.65 7.67
C PHE A 160 -2.21 -12.75 8.13
N GLU A 161 -1.66 -13.94 8.36
CA GLU A 161 -2.32 -15.06 9.01
C GLU A 161 -1.99 -15.06 10.51
N PRO A 162 -2.98 -14.93 11.41
CA PRO A 162 -2.74 -15.04 12.85
C PRO A 162 -2.20 -16.42 13.22
N TYR A 163 -1.19 -16.48 14.08
CA TYR A 163 -0.69 -17.75 14.59
C TYR A 163 -1.75 -18.46 15.44
N GLU A 164 -2.06 -19.72 15.11
CA GLU A 164 -3.07 -20.52 15.82
C GLU A 164 -2.76 -20.71 17.31
N GLY A 165 -1.49 -20.67 17.70
CA GLY A 165 -1.05 -20.80 19.09
C GLY A 165 -1.06 -19.50 19.89
N ASN A 166 -1.63 -18.41 19.35
CA ASN A 166 -1.74 -17.16 20.09
C ASN A 166 -2.59 -17.29 21.38
N PRO A 167 -2.28 -16.49 22.43
CA PRO A 167 -1.17 -15.53 22.50
C PRO A 167 0.19 -16.20 22.75
N VAL A 168 1.27 -15.60 22.25
CA VAL A 168 2.66 -16.05 22.52
C VAL A 168 3.16 -15.63 23.90
N ILE A 169 2.62 -14.54 24.45
CA ILE A 169 2.80 -14.18 25.86
C ILE A 169 1.43 -13.74 26.40
N ASP A 170 0.86 -14.57 27.28
CA ASP A 170 -0.42 -14.29 27.94
C ASP A 170 -0.25 -13.37 29.16
N SER A 171 -1.32 -12.67 29.51
CA SER A 171 -1.35 -11.70 30.60
C SER A 171 -2.70 -11.73 31.32
N THR A 172 -2.65 -11.53 32.63
CA THR A 172 -3.86 -11.28 33.44
C THR A 172 -4.14 -9.79 33.64
N SER A 173 -3.38 -8.92 32.98
CA SER A 173 -3.41 -7.46 33.14
C SER A 173 -3.87 -6.79 31.86
N ASN A 174 -4.60 -5.68 32.00
CA ASN A 174 -4.92 -4.78 30.88
C ASN A 174 -3.84 -3.69 30.68
N GLN A 175 -2.64 -3.90 31.23
CA GLN A 175 -1.48 -3.01 31.15
C GLN A 175 -0.24 -3.82 30.77
N PHE A 176 -0.16 -4.25 29.51
CA PHE A 176 0.97 -5.00 28.95
C PHE A 176 0.96 -4.92 27.42
N ARG A 177 1.79 -4.07 26.81
CA ARG A 177 1.63 -3.73 25.39
C ARG A 177 2.89 -3.20 24.69
N ASP A 178 2.75 -3.06 23.38
CA ASP A 178 3.67 -2.40 22.43
C ASP A 178 5.02 -3.14 22.27
N PRO A 179 5.02 -4.41 21.82
CA PRO A 179 6.23 -5.21 21.68
C PRO A 179 7.09 -4.73 20.49
N LYS A 180 8.35 -4.36 20.77
CA LYS A 180 9.40 -4.17 19.75
C LYS A 180 10.35 -5.35 19.75
N VAL A 181 10.44 -6.03 18.63
CA VAL A 181 11.35 -7.18 18.44
C VAL A 181 12.53 -6.79 17.57
N ILE A 182 13.72 -7.26 17.95
CA ILE A 182 14.96 -7.15 17.20
C ILE A 182 15.69 -8.50 17.18
N ARG A 183 16.69 -8.60 16.31
CA ARG A 183 17.62 -9.73 16.26
C ARG A 183 18.89 -9.39 17.04
N TYR A 184 19.34 -10.29 17.90
CA TYR A 184 20.63 -10.18 18.60
C TYR A 184 21.35 -11.54 18.61
N ASN A 185 22.54 -11.62 18.00
CA ASN A 185 23.30 -12.86 17.81
C ASN A 185 22.47 -13.98 17.16
N ASP A 186 22.08 -15.02 17.91
CA ASP A 186 21.26 -16.16 17.47
C ASP A 186 19.83 -16.17 18.05
N SER A 187 19.46 -15.15 18.83
CA SER A 187 18.15 -15.01 19.46
C SER A 187 17.35 -13.80 18.94
N TRP A 188 16.03 -13.87 19.11
CA TRP A 188 15.11 -12.74 19.04
C TRP A 188 14.96 -12.12 20.42
N ILE A 189 14.98 -10.80 20.47
CA ILE A 189 14.80 -10.03 21.70
C ILE A 189 13.57 -9.17 21.57
N MET A 190 12.65 -9.28 22.52
CA MET A 190 11.48 -8.42 22.62
C MET A 190 11.66 -7.46 23.80
N VAL A 191 11.39 -6.18 23.57
CA VAL A 191 11.12 -5.21 24.62
C VAL A 191 9.64 -4.83 24.59
N VAL A 192 8.98 -4.81 25.74
CA VAL A 192 7.53 -4.61 25.86
C VAL A 192 7.20 -3.88 27.15
N ALA A 193 6.22 -2.98 27.13
CA ALA A 193 5.90 -2.16 28.29
C ALA A 193 4.94 -2.88 29.26
N TYR A 194 5.22 -2.73 30.55
CA TYR A 194 4.29 -2.85 31.67
C TYR A 194 3.94 -1.42 32.12
N PRO A 195 2.92 -0.79 31.50
CA PRO A 195 2.83 0.66 31.43
C PRO A 195 2.71 1.34 32.80
N GLN A 196 1.85 0.80 33.67
CA GLN A 196 1.60 1.36 35.01
C GLN A 196 2.59 0.92 36.08
N ASP A 197 3.41 -0.09 35.78
CA ASP A 197 4.49 -0.54 36.66
C ASP A 197 5.82 0.20 36.35
N PHE A 198 5.82 1.02 35.29
CA PHE A 198 7.01 1.73 34.79
C PHE A 198 8.17 0.78 34.50
N GLU A 199 7.86 -0.35 33.85
CA GLU A 199 8.86 -1.35 33.48
C GLU A 199 8.79 -1.65 31.98
N ILE A 200 9.97 -1.79 31.37
CA ILE A 200 10.12 -2.41 30.06
C ILE A 200 10.66 -3.81 30.28
N GLY A 201 9.83 -4.82 30.04
CA GLY A 201 10.22 -6.22 30.11
C GLY A 201 11.06 -6.61 28.89
N ILE A 202 12.12 -7.38 29.12
CA ILE A 202 13.01 -7.90 28.09
C ILE A 202 12.86 -9.42 28.03
N PHE A 203 12.49 -9.94 26.86
CA PHE A 203 12.29 -11.37 26.61
C PHE A 203 13.21 -11.86 25.49
N GLU A 204 13.59 -13.13 25.57
CA GLU A 204 14.37 -13.83 24.57
C GLU A 204 13.55 -14.99 23.97
N SER A 205 13.68 -15.21 22.67
CA SER A 205 13.11 -16.36 21.97
C SER A 205 14.03 -16.84 20.86
N SER A 206 14.05 -18.15 20.60
CA SER A 206 14.70 -18.73 19.43
C SER A 206 13.78 -18.86 18.21
N ASP A 207 12.45 -18.75 18.39
CA ASP A 207 11.46 -19.13 17.38
C ASP A 207 10.28 -18.16 17.25
N LEU A 208 10.32 -17.01 17.93
CA LEU A 208 9.26 -15.99 18.02
C LEU A 208 7.96 -16.45 18.69
N LYS A 209 7.86 -17.72 19.10
CA LYS A 209 6.65 -18.33 19.67
C LYS A 209 6.77 -18.51 21.17
N GLU A 210 7.89 -19.10 21.61
CA GLU A 210 8.16 -19.35 23.03
C GLU A 210 9.12 -18.29 23.54
N TRP A 211 8.67 -17.51 24.52
CA TRP A 211 9.41 -16.38 25.07
C TRP A 211 9.81 -16.62 26.52
N THR A 212 11.09 -16.40 26.83
CA THR A 212 11.62 -16.45 28.20
C THR A 212 11.90 -15.04 28.68
N ALA A 213 11.29 -14.64 29.81
CA ALA A 213 11.61 -13.38 30.46
C ALA A 213 13.07 -13.38 30.96
N THR A 214 13.82 -12.32 30.66
CA THR A 214 15.25 -12.23 30.98
C THR A 214 15.54 -11.15 32.02
N SER A 215 15.07 -9.92 31.81
CA SER A 215 15.26 -8.80 32.74
C SER A 215 14.19 -7.71 32.52
N ASN A 216 14.19 -6.69 33.39
CA ASN A 216 13.37 -5.50 33.25
C ASN A 216 14.24 -4.24 33.30
N PHE A 217 13.90 -3.24 32.49
CA PHE A 217 14.41 -1.87 32.61
C PHE A 217 13.31 -0.98 33.21
N SER A 218 13.44 -0.63 34.49
CA SER A 218 12.33 -0.08 35.26
C SER A 218 12.66 1.27 35.92
N HIS A 219 11.68 2.16 36.00
CA HIS A 219 11.72 3.43 36.75
C HIS A 219 12.87 4.38 36.38
N HIS A 220 13.12 4.56 35.07
CA HIS A 220 14.17 5.46 34.55
C HIS A 220 13.59 6.78 34.04
N GLY A 221 14.41 7.84 34.01
CA GLY A 221 14.02 9.13 33.44
C GLY A 221 12.68 9.69 33.93
N LEU A 222 11.80 10.04 33.00
CA LEU A 222 10.49 10.62 33.26
C LEU A 222 9.43 9.52 33.34
N LEU A 223 8.93 9.21 34.54
CA LEU A 223 7.91 8.18 34.70
C LEU A 223 6.58 8.53 34.00
N GLY A 224 6.17 9.80 34.09
CA GLY A 224 4.83 10.24 33.68
C GLY A 224 3.73 9.48 34.44
N LEU A 225 2.75 8.95 33.70
CA LEU A 225 1.73 8.04 34.25
C LEU A 225 1.81 6.63 33.67
N GLN A 226 2.33 6.47 32.46
CA GLN A 226 2.47 5.17 31.80
C GLN A 226 3.65 5.20 30.83
N TYR A 227 4.43 4.11 30.80
CA TYR A 227 5.36 3.81 29.72
C TYR A 227 4.65 3.10 28.57
N GLU A 228 4.95 3.51 27.34
CA GLU A 228 4.39 2.95 26.11
C GLU A 228 5.50 2.85 25.04
N CYS A 229 5.23 2.08 23.98
CA CYS A 229 6.02 2.00 22.76
C CYS A 229 7.55 1.95 22.98
N PRO A 230 8.09 1.01 23.77
CA PRO A 230 9.52 0.87 23.94
C PRO A 230 10.17 0.45 22.63
N ASN A 231 11.34 1.00 22.33
CA ASN A 231 12.21 0.51 21.27
C ASN A 231 13.62 0.29 21.80
N MET A 232 14.26 -0.80 21.36
CA MET A 232 15.68 -1.03 21.59
C MET A 232 16.40 -1.15 20.24
N ILE A 233 17.37 -0.28 19.98
CA ILE A 233 18.00 -0.13 18.66
C ILE A 233 19.52 -0.02 18.82
N PRO A 234 20.34 -0.71 18.00
CA PRO A 234 21.75 -0.39 17.88
C PRO A 234 21.89 0.98 17.20
N MET A 235 22.74 1.84 17.74
CA MET A 235 22.83 3.24 17.35
C MET A 235 24.30 3.61 17.13
N PRO A 236 24.67 4.08 15.93
CA PRO A 236 26.03 4.56 15.66
C PRO A 236 26.39 5.69 16.62
N TYR A 237 27.61 5.65 17.16
CA TYR A 237 28.17 6.77 17.90
C TYR A 237 29.14 7.54 17.01
N ILE A 238 28.81 8.78 16.68
CA ILE A 238 29.68 9.72 15.98
C ILE A 238 30.21 10.73 17.00
N ASP A 239 31.53 10.82 17.13
CA ASP A 239 32.15 11.75 18.05
C ASP A 239 32.13 13.21 17.55
N GLU A 240 32.68 14.13 18.36
CA GLU A 240 32.69 15.56 18.06
C GLU A 240 33.55 15.92 16.83
N ASP A 241 34.49 15.04 16.44
CA ASP A 241 35.35 15.21 15.26
C ASP A 241 34.71 14.61 13.99
N GLY A 242 33.54 13.96 14.12
CA GLY A 242 32.82 13.33 13.03
C GLY A 242 33.23 11.87 12.76
N GLU A 243 34.02 11.26 13.65
CA GLU A 243 34.52 9.90 13.49
C GLU A 243 33.57 8.88 14.13
N LYS A 244 33.32 7.76 13.43
CA LYS A 244 32.49 6.66 13.95
C LYS A 244 33.27 5.88 15.01
N GLN A 245 32.62 5.68 16.15
CA GLN A 245 33.09 4.89 17.28
C GLN A 245 32.30 3.58 17.38
N ASP A 246 32.59 2.74 18.37
CA ASP A 246 31.79 1.55 18.65
C ASP A 246 30.33 1.94 18.92
N ASP A 247 29.41 1.21 18.28
CA ASP A 247 27.98 1.44 18.40
C ASP A 247 27.51 1.25 19.86
N LEU A 248 26.51 2.04 20.23
CA LEU A 248 25.81 1.92 21.52
C LEU A 248 24.40 1.39 21.29
N TRP A 249 23.76 0.93 22.35
CA TRP A 249 22.34 0.62 22.31
C TRP A 249 21.54 1.83 22.77
N LEU A 250 20.37 2.04 22.18
CA LEU A 250 19.39 3.02 22.62
C LEU A 250 18.15 2.31 23.14
N MET A 251 17.69 2.65 24.34
CA MET A 251 16.33 2.36 24.80
C MET A 251 15.50 3.64 24.67
N ALA A 252 14.52 3.65 23.77
CA ALA A 252 13.55 4.73 23.65
C ALA A 252 12.23 4.30 24.32
N ILE A 253 11.59 5.21 25.05
CA ILE A 253 10.34 4.96 25.79
C ILE A 253 9.40 6.13 25.56
N SER A 254 8.18 5.84 25.13
CA SER A 254 7.12 6.83 25.04
C SER A 254 6.36 6.93 26.36
N ILE A 255 5.91 8.14 26.72
CA ILE A 255 5.21 8.42 27.97
C ILE A 255 3.90 9.12 27.68
N ASN A 256 2.79 8.53 28.12
CA ASN A 256 1.49 9.18 28.05
C ASN A 256 0.46 8.62 29.05
N PRO A 257 -0.33 9.50 29.70
CA PRO A 257 -0.09 10.93 29.87
C PRO A 257 1.08 11.18 30.84
N GLY A 258 1.46 12.45 31.00
CA GLY A 258 2.42 12.86 32.03
C GLY A 258 3.72 13.45 31.48
N ALA A 259 3.78 13.75 30.19
CA ALA A 259 4.86 14.55 29.62
C ALA A 259 5.02 15.89 30.38
N PRO A 260 6.24 16.44 30.51
CA PRO A 260 6.47 17.71 31.20
C PRO A 260 5.68 18.89 30.62
N LEU A 261 5.46 18.91 29.31
CA LEU A 261 4.65 19.93 28.65
C LEU A 261 3.14 19.61 28.72
N GLY A 262 2.75 18.45 29.24
CA GLY A 262 1.39 17.91 29.22
C GLY A 262 1.18 16.93 28.07
N GLY A 263 0.41 15.88 28.31
CA GLY A 263 0.10 14.87 27.30
C GLY A 263 1.23 13.87 27.10
N SER A 264 1.60 13.68 25.84
CA SER A 264 2.48 12.64 25.35
C SER A 264 3.86 13.16 24.92
N VAL A 265 4.92 12.38 25.15
CA VAL A 265 6.32 12.67 24.75
C VAL A 265 7.12 11.36 24.62
N MET A 266 8.25 11.37 23.94
CA MET A 266 9.22 10.26 23.93
C MET A 266 10.53 10.67 24.62
N GLU A 267 11.07 9.78 25.46
CA GLU A 267 12.40 9.88 26.04
C GLU A 267 13.32 8.74 25.58
N TYR A 268 14.63 8.90 25.80
CA TYR A 268 15.62 7.90 25.41
C TYR A 268 16.83 7.81 26.35
N PHE A 269 17.45 6.64 26.34
CA PHE A 269 18.61 6.28 27.16
C PHE A 269 19.67 5.60 26.28
N PRO A 270 20.86 6.22 26.10
CA PRO A 270 22.03 5.53 25.56
C PRO A 270 22.57 4.51 26.57
N GLY A 271 22.99 3.35 26.10
CA GLY A 271 23.33 2.22 26.96
C GLY A 271 24.10 1.10 26.26
N HIS A 272 24.26 0.01 27.00
CA HIS A 272 24.81 -1.24 26.52
C HIS A 272 23.80 -2.36 26.71
N PHE A 273 23.70 -3.26 25.73
CA PHE A 273 22.89 -4.46 25.84
C PHE A 273 23.78 -5.70 25.75
N ASN A 274 23.65 -6.60 26.71
CA ASN A 274 24.50 -7.80 26.80
C ASN A 274 23.81 -9.08 26.30
N GLY A 275 22.62 -8.96 25.71
CA GLY A 275 21.77 -10.09 25.31
C GLY A 275 20.61 -10.37 26.27
N THR A 276 20.68 -9.90 27.52
CA THR A 276 19.61 -10.08 28.51
C THR A 276 19.25 -8.81 29.26
N HIS A 277 20.23 -7.95 29.56
CA HIS A 277 20.05 -6.71 30.32
C HIS A 277 20.48 -5.52 29.47
N PHE A 278 19.66 -4.46 29.52
CA PHE A 278 20.02 -3.14 29.04
C PHE A 278 20.51 -2.29 30.22
N GLU A 279 21.71 -1.74 30.11
CA GLU A 279 22.33 -0.88 31.11
C GLU A 279 22.53 0.52 30.51
N ALA A 280 21.76 1.50 30.99
CA ALA A 280 21.94 2.90 30.59
C ALA A 280 23.30 3.43 31.06
N ILE A 281 23.96 4.23 30.22
CA ILE A 281 25.26 4.84 30.54
C ILE A 281 25.14 5.82 31.71
N ASP A 282 23.98 6.47 31.85
CA ASP A 282 23.65 7.36 32.95
C ASP A 282 22.15 7.37 33.23
N GLY A 283 21.75 8.02 34.32
CA GLY A 283 20.34 8.17 34.72
C GLY A 283 19.68 9.45 34.20
N ALA A 284 20.23 10.12 33.18
CA ALA A 284 19.68 11.39 32.71
C ALA A 284 18.46 11.18 31.81
N ALA A 285 17.36 11.86 32.13
CA ALA A 285 16.18 11.93 31.27
C ALA A 285 16.46 12.80 30.05
N ARG A 286 16.25 12.26 28.85
CA ARG A 286 16.44 12.98 27.59
C ARG A 286 15.21 12.81 26.73
N ILE A 287 14.59 13.92 26.33
CA ILE A 287 13.46 13.92 25.41
C ILE A 287 14.00 13.92 23.98
N ALA A 288 13.40 13.11 23.10
CA ALA A 288 13.82 12.98 21.70
C ALA A 288 13.49 14.23 20.86
N ASP A 289 12.34 14.85 21.13
CA ASP A 289 11.85 16.03 20.43
C ASP A 289 11.15 16.94 21.45
N PHE A 290 11.58 18.20 21.54
CA PHE A 290 11.05 19.10 22.59
C PHE A 290 9.71 19.75 22.19
N GLY A 291 9.20 19.43 21.01
CA GLY A 291 7.88 19.85 20.55
C GLY A 291 6.73 19.14 21.28
N LYS A 292 5.51 19.52 20.94
CA LYS A 292 4.30 18.96 21.54
C LYS A 292 3.81 17.69 20.85
N ASP A 293 4.17 17.54 19.57
CA ASP A 293 3.51 16.64 18.64
C ASP A 293 4.51 15.64 18.05
N ASN A 294 5.26 14.93 18.90
CA ASN A 294 6.17 13.85 18.49
C ASN A 294 6.09 12.71 19.52
N TYR A 295 5.42 11.62 19.14
CA TYR A 295 5.12 10.52 20.07
C TYR A 295 5.21 9.15 19.39
N ALA A 296 5.42 8.10 20.18
CA ALA A 296 5.39 6.71 19.73
C ALA A 296 6.31 6.45 18.54
N ALA A 297 7.49 7.10 18.49
CA ALA A 297 8.41 6.85 17.40
C ALA A 297 8.84 5.38 17.39
N GLN A 298 8.89 4.81 16.19
CA GLN A 298 9.37 3.46 15.98
C GLN A 298 10.49 3.50 14.93
N TRP A 299 11.43 2.56 15.02
CA TRP A 299 12.53 2.43 14.05
C TRP A 299 12.27 1.27 13.09
N PHE A 300 12.63 1.46 11.83
CA PHE A 300 12.51 0.43 10.79
C PHE A 300 13.44 -0.76 11.09
N TYR A 301 12.92 -1.98 10.91
CA TYR A 301 13.72 -3.19 10.84
C TYR A 301 14.30 -3.40 9.43
N GLY A 302 15.39 -4.15 9.29
CA GLY A 302 15.95 -4.56 7.98
C GLY A 302 17.00 -3.61 7.38
N LEU A 303 17.40 -2.58 8.12
CA LEU A 303 18.53 -1.73 7.74
C LEU A 303 19.87 -2.44 8.01
N SER A 304 20.87 -2.20 7.17
CA SER A 304 22.22 -2.74 7.38
C SER A 304 22.95 -2.02 8.51
N GLU A 305 23.97 -2.66 9.11
CA GLU A 305 24.77 -2.09 10.20
C GLU A 305 25.60 -0.85 9.79
N ASP A 306 25.77 -0.63 8.48
CA ASP A 306 26.47 0.53 7.92
C ASP A 306 25.53 1.73 7.69
N GLU A 307 24.22 1.55 7.82
CA GLU A 307 23.22 2.60 7.67
C GLU A 307 22.79 3.18 9.03
N ASN A 308 22.51 4.49 9.06
CA ASN A 308 21.91 5.10 10.24
C ASN A 308 20.48 4.58 10.42
N PRO A 309 20.06 4.23 11.66
CA PRO A 309 18.67 3.83 11.94
C PRO A 309 17.66 4.91 11.55
N VAL A 310 16.63 4.51 10.81
CA VAL A 310 15.55 5.39 10.37
C VAL A 310 14.31 5.22 11.25
N SER A 311 13.69 6.33 11.64
CA SER A 311 12.48 6.36 12.47
C SER A 311 11.38 7.24 11.89
N ILE A 312 10.14 6.91 12.23
CA ILE A 312 8.96 7.78 12.04
C ILE A 312 8.22 7.85 13.39
N ALA A 313 7.68 9.02 13.73
CA ALA A 313 6.84 9.26 14.90
C ALA A 313 5.42 9.65 14.52
N TRP A 314 4.47 9.49 15.44
CA TRP A 314 3.14 10.06 15.30
C TRP A 314 3.16 11.56 15.64
N ALA A 315 2.78 12.39 14.66
CA ALA A 315 2.88 13.85 14.74
C ALA A 315 1.62 14.49 15.35
N SER A 316 1.32 14.16 16.61
CA SER A 316 0.19 14.73 17.36
C SER A 316 0.38 14.54 18.87
N ASN A 317 -0.62 14.97 19.66
CA ASN A 317 -0.64 14.78 21.10
C ASN A 317 -1.99 14.23 21.58
N TRP A 318 -1.94 13.23 22.46
CA TRP A 318 -3.13 12.58 23.01
C TRP A 318 -4.12 13.55 23.71
N GLN A 319 -3.67 14.71 24.19
CA GLN A 319 -4.56 15.69 24.85
C GLN A 319 -5.61 16.31 23.92
N TYR A 320 -5.32 16.43 22.62
CA TYR A 320 -6.18 17.15 21.68
C TYR A 320 -6.38 16.45 20.34
N THR A 321 -5.66 15.37 20.05
CA THR A 321 -5.71 14.71 18.74
C THR A 321 -7.12 14.32 18.28
N GLN A 322 -8.07 14.10 19.18
CA GLN A 322 -9.43 13.70 18.82
C GLN A 322 -10.34 14.87 18.43
N VAL A 323 -9.87 16.11 18.55
CA VAL A 323 -10.68 17.32 18.36
C VAL A 323 -10.02 18.37 17.46
N VAL A 324 -8.82 18.10 16.93
CA VAL A 324 -8.18 18.98 15.93
C VAL A 324 -9.05 19.13 14.67
N PRO A 325 -8.97 20.29 13.98
CA PRO A 325 -9.93 20.65 12.94
C PRO A 325 -9.79 19.85 11.64
N SER A 326 -8.66 19.16 11.41
CA SER A 326 -8.53 18.25 10.24
C SER A 326 -9.64 17.20 10.18
N GLY A 327 -10.26 16.85 11.32
CA GLY A 327 -11.38 15.91 11.35
C GLY A 327 -12.60 16.35 10.55
N SER A 328 -12.76 17.65 10.24
CA SER A 328 -13.81 18.10 9.29
C SER A 328 -13.50 17.79 7.83
N GLU A 329 -12.24 17.50 7.51
CA GLU A 329 -11.78 17.02 6.20
C GLU A 329 -11.85 15.48 6.10
N GLY A 330 -12.42 14.81 7.12
CA GLY A 330 -12.59 13.36 7.11
C GLY A 330 -11.39 12.56 7.62
N TRP A 331 -10.30 13.19 8.06
CA TRP A 331 -9.10 12.52 8.55
C TRP A 331 -8.50 13.20 9.80
N ARG A 332 -7.73 12.47 10.60
CA ARG A 332 -6.94 13.00 11.71
C ARG A 332 -5.62 12.27 11.87
N SER A 333 -4.64 13.06 12.31
CA SER A 333 -3.24 12.69 12.55
C SER A 333 -2.42 12.46 11.28
N ALA A 334 -1.15 12.75 11.39
CA ALA A 334 -0.12 12.44 10.41
C ALA A 334 1.09 11.83 11.12
N MET A 335 2.00 11.29 10.34
CA MET A 335 3.33 10.94 10.80
C MET A 335 4.27 12.15 10.75
N SER A 336 5.39 12.09 11.46
CA SER A 336 6.52 13.00 11.27
C SER A 336 7.20 12.73 9.93
N LEU A 337 8.14 13.58 9.54
CA LEU A 337 9.12 13.22 8.53
C LEU A 337 9.84 11.93 8.93
N PRO A 338 10.27 11.09 7.97
CA PRO A 338 11.25 10.06 8.23
C PRO A 338 12.56 10.71 8.69
N ARG A 339 13.18 10.17 9.74
CA ARG A 339 14.40 10.73 10.33
C ARG A 339 15.50 9.68 10.42
N GLU A 340 16.71 10.02 9.99
CA GLU A 340 17.91 9.26 10.33
C GLU A 340 18.46 9.68 11.69
N ASN A 341 18.98 8.72 12.44
CA ASN A 341 19.42 8.93 13.82
C ASN A 341 20.82 8.38 14.09
N TYR A 342 21.54 9.04 14.98
CA TYR A 342 22.80 8.55 15.56
C TYR A 342 23.03 9.21 16.92
N LEU A 343 23.95 8.69 17.72
CA LEU A 343 24.36 9.29 18.99
C LEU A 343 25.59 10.17 18.79
N THR A 344 25.63 11.28 19.52
CA THR A 344 26.83 12.10 19.69
C THR A 344 26.94 12.59 21.13
N LYS A 345 28.10 13.10 21.50
CA LYS A 345 28.27 13.86 22.75
C LYS A 345 28.29 15.34 22.38
N ALA A 346 27.16 16.01 22.58
CA ALA A 346 27.11 17.46 22.42
C ALA A 346 27.88 18.14 23.55
N LYS A 347 28.72 19.11 23.21
CA LYS A 347 29.53 19.86 24.16
C LYS A 347 28.68 20.45 25.29
N ARG A 348 29.14 20.31 26.55
CA ARG A 348 28.47 20.74 27.81
C ARG A 348 27.13 20.06 28.14
N VAL A 349 26.43 19.49 27.17
CA VAL A 349 25.11 18.85 27.37
C VAL A 349 25.26 17.32 27.56
N GLY A 350 26.27 16.72 26.94
CA GLY A 350 26.53 15.28 27.00
C GLY A 350 25.83 14.53 25.86
N TRP A 351 25.45 13.28 26.12
CA TRP A 351 24.84 12.43 25.10
C TRP A 351 23.55 13.03 24.51
N LYS A 352 23.48 13.01 23.19
CA LYS A 352 22.34 13.43 22.37
C LYS A 352 22.08 12.40 21.27
N MET A 353 20.82 12.08 21.05
CA MET A 353 20.37 11.43 19.84
C MET A 353 20.14 12.52 18.79
N VAL A 354 21.01 12.58 17.80
CA VAL A 354 20.79 13.43 16.63
C VAL A 354 19.66 12.81 15.81
N SER A 355 18.71 13.64 15.39
CA SER A 355 17.59 13.25 14.56
C SER A 355 17.39 14.30 13.48
N LYS A 356 17.46 13.92 12.21
CA LYS A 356 17.36 14.83 11.06
C LYS A 356 16.60 14.16 9.90
N PRO A 357 15.99 14.92 8.97
CA PRO A 357 15.24 14.34 7.86
C PRO A 357 16.06 13.34 7.07
N TYR A 358 15.48 12.19 6.75
CA TYR A 358 16.06 11.19 5.87
C TYR A 358 15.87 11.60 4.42
N ASP A 359 16.92 12.03 3.72
CA ASP A 359 16.93 12.32 2.27
C ASP A 359 15.68 12.99 1.70
N LEU A 360 15.54 14.32 1.85
CA LEU A 360 14.43 15.08 1.26
C LEU A 360 14.48 15.20 -0.28
N SER A 361 15.51 14.67 -0.96
CA SER A 361 15.66 14.84 -2.41
C SER A 361 14.46 14.38 -3.26
N PRO A 362 13.70 13.32 -2.93
CA PRO A 362 12.57 12.88 -3.73
C PRO A 362 11.45 13.90 -3.82
N VAL A 363 11.27 14.73 -2.80
CA VAL A 363 10.25 15.79 -2.74
C VAL A 363 10.84 17.19 -2.85
N MET A 364 12.13 17.31 -3.15
CA MET A 364 12.80 18.61 -3.24
C MET A 364 12.48 19.29 -4.57
N GLY A 365 11.71 20.38 -4.51
CA GLY A 365 11.36 21.15 -5.68
C GLY A 365 12.32 22.31 -5.97
N ARG A 366 11.83 23.25 -6.79
CA ARG A 366 12.58 24.43 -7.21
C ARG A 366 13.04 25.29 -6.01
N GLU A 367 14.22 25.88 -6.16
CA GLU A 367 14.70 26.93 -5.25
C GLU A 367 13.77 28.16 -5.34
N LEU A 368 13.30 28.65 -4.20
CA LEU A 368 12.50 29.86 -4.06
C LEU A 368 13.36 31.08 -3.73
N ALA A 369 14.40 30.88 -2.91
CA ALA A 369 15.37 31.91 -2.56
C ALA A 369 16.67 31.28 -2.05
N SER A 370 17.80 31.93 -2.36
CA SER A 370 19.09 31.64 -1.76
C SER A 370 19.88 32.94 -1.53
N ASN A 371 20.70 32.96 -0.47
CA ASN A 371 21.66 34.02 -0.22
C ASN A 371 22.81 33.48 0.64
N ASP A 372 24.02 33.39 0.09
CA ASP A 372 25.21 32.89 0.78
C ASP A 372 25.89 33.92 1.70
N SER A 373 25.43 35.18 1.67
CA SER A 373 25.95 36.30 2.46
C SER A 373 24.82 37.19 2.99
N PHE A 374 23.88 36.57 3.68
CA PHE A 374 22.66 37.19 4.17
C PHE A 374 22.94 38.29 5.21
N GLY A 375 23.91 38.07 6.11
CA GLY A 375 24.31 39.06 7.14
C GLY A 375 23.13 39.60 7.95
N ASN A 376 23.16 40.88 8.34
CA ASN A 376 22.03 41.56 8.99
C ASN A 376 21.01 42.04 7.94
N SER A 377 20.10 41.16 7.53
CA SER A 377 19.11 41.42 6.47
C SER A 377 17.75 40.80 6.76
N THR A 378 16.79 41.10 5.90
CA THR A 378 15.47 40.45 5.84
C THR A 378 15.24 39.84 4.46
N LEU A 379 14.78 38.60 4.42
CA LEU A 379 14.33 37.88 3.24
C LEU A 379 12.81 37.66 3.35
N THR A 380 12.09 37.91 2.27
CA THR A 380 10.67 37.57 2.14
C THR A 380 10.50 36.60 0.98
N VAL A 381 9.89 35.46 1.25
CA VAL A 381 9.59 34.41 0.27
C VAL A 381 8.07 34.26 0.20
N ASP A 382 7.51 34.54 -0.97
CA ASP A 382 6.12 34.21 -1.30
C ASP A 382 6.12 32.80 -1.92
N TYR A 383 5.36 31.89 -1.32
CA TYR A 383 5.19 30.52 -1.78
C TYR A 383 3.70 30.20 -2.01
N SER A 384 2.87 31.22 -2.24
CA SER A 384 1.45 31.06 -2.60
C SER A 384 1.24 30.32 -3.92
N ASP A 385 2.24 30.30 -4.80
CA ASP A 385 2.24 29.58 -6.07
C ASP A 385 2.82 28.15 -5.97
N VAL A 386 3.29 27.75 -4.78
CA VAL A 386 3.71 26.38 -4.50
C VAL A 386 2.48 25.54 -4.19
N GLU A 387 2.13 24.64 -5.10
CA GLU A 387 0.91 23.83 -5.07
C GLU A 387 0.74 23.00 -3.79
N SER A 388 1.83 22.41 -3.29
CA SER A 388 1.82 21.67 -2.02
C SER A 388 1.56 22.58 -0.80
N ASN A 389 1.84 23.88 -0.92
CA ASN A 389 1.97 24.82 0.19
C ASN A 389 3.00 24.36 1.25
N ALA A 390 3.97 23.55 0.83
CA ALA A 390 5.07 23.06 1.65
C ALA A 390 6.41 23.61 1.18
N ILE A 391 7.26 24.00 2.13
CA ILE A 391 8.62 24.50 1.85
C ILE A 391 9.64 23.90 2.82
N TYR A 392 10.85 23.71 2.32
CA TYR A 392 12.05 23.42 3.09
C TYR A 392 12.90 24.67 3.20
N TRP A 393 13.49 24.90 4.37
CA TRP A 393 14.40 26.02 4.61
C TRP A 393 15.65 25.55 5.36
N GLU A 394 16.76 26.22 5.10
CA GLU A 394 18.06 25.98 5.72
C GLU A 394 18.73 27.31 6.01
N VAL A 395 19.31 27.42 7.20
CA VAL A 395 20.13 28.54 7.65
C VAL A 395 21.43 27.99 8.20
N ASN A 396 22.56 28.42 7.65
CA ASN A 396 23.89 28.13 8.19
C ASN A 396 24.56 29.41 8.64
N ILE A 397 25.26 29.35 9.76
CA ILE A 397 25.98 30.45 10.36
C ILE A 397 27.43 30.00 10.57
N THR A 398 28.37 30.85 10.18
CA THR A 398 29.80 30.61 10.32
C THR A 398 30.52 31.85 10.83
N GLY A 399 31.71 31.68 11.40
CA GLY A 399 32.49 32.79 11.94
C GLY A 399 32.00 33.28 13.31
N ILE A 400 31.26 32.47 14.06
CA ILE A 400 30.85 32.78 15.43
C ILE A 400 32.12 32.90 16.31
N PRO A 401 32.41 34.08 16.91
CA PRO A 401 33.64 34.27 17.67
C PRO A 401 33.58 33.62 19.06
N ASP A 402 34.70 33.05 19.50
CA ASP A 402 34.87 32.47 20.85
C ASP A 402 34.57 33.47 21.98
N SER A 403 34.72 34.77 21.71
CA SER A 403 34.39 35.83 22.67
C SER A 403 32.89 35.98 22.94
N GLY A 404 32.05 35.29 22.17
CA GLY A 404 30.59 35.35 22.22
C GLY A 404 30.00 36.38 21.27
N ILE A 405 28.70 36.22 21.00
CA ILE A 405 27.85 37.10 20.17
C ILE A 405 26.95 37.95 21.08
N PRO A 406 26.55 39.19 20.68
CA PRO A 406 25.59 40.00 21.44
C PRO A 406 24.30 39.25 21.78
N SER A 407 23.76 39.42 22.99
CA SER A 407 22.52 38.74 23.42
C SER A 407 21.26 39.17 22.66
N THR A 408 21.33 40.23 21.86
CA THR A 408 20.26 40.67 20.97
C THR A 408 20.36 40.08 19.57
N ALA A 409 21.43 39.35 19.26
CA ALA A 409 21.63 38.73 17.96
C ALA A 409 20.64 37.58 17.75
N THR A 410 19.88 37.64 16.67
CA THR A 410 18.85 36.64 16.35
C THR A 410 18.81 36.27 14.89
N VAL A 411 18.32 35.07 14.63
CA VAL A 411 17.70 34.71 13.34
C VAL A 411 16.26 34.32 13.61
N ASN A 412 15.31 35.08 13.05
CA ASN A 412 13.88 34.92 13.28
C ASN A 412 13.15 34.64 11.97
N MET A 413 12.12 33.82 12.05
CA MET A 413 11.28 33.39 10.93
C MET A 413 9.81 33.57 11.30
N THR A 414 9.03 34.11 10.38
CA THR A 414 7.58 34.23 10.50
C THR A 414 6.93 33.67 9.25
N PHE A 415 6.07 32.68 9.41
CA PHE A 415 5.21 32.16 8.35
C PHE A 415 3.84 32.79 8.55
N LEU A 416 3.29 33.47 7.54
CA LEU A 416 2.05 34.20 7.67
C LEU A 416 1.08 33.97 6.52
N SER A 417 -0.21 34.10 6.83
CA SER A 417 -1.28 34.25 5.85
C SER A 417 -1.37 35.72 5.46
N THR A 418 -1.21 36.02 4.17
CA THR A 418 -1.38 37.37 3.61
C THR A 418 -2.85 37.83 3.58
N VAL A 419 -3.78 36.94 3.94
CA VAL A 419 -5.23 37.19 3.94
C VAL A 419 -5.76 37.49 5.35
N THR A 420 -5.25 36.80 6.38
CA THR A 420 -5.80 36.82 7.74
C THR A 420 -4.85 37.36 8.81
N ASP A 421 -3.61 37.71 8.45
CA ASP A 421 -2.54 38.10 9.38
C ASP A 421 -2.27 37.03 10.49
N GLU A 422 -2.76 35.80 10.30
CA GLU A 422 -2.36 34.67 11.14
C GLU A 422 -0.91 34.32 10.87
N SER A 423 -0.21 33.88 11.91
CA SER A 423 1.20 33.58 11.77
C SER A 423 1.68 32.50 12.73
N LEU A 424 2.71 31.79 12.28
CA LEU A 424 3.58 30.96 13.10
C LEU A 424 4.96 31.63 13.15
N ARG A 425 5.57 31.67 14.34
CA ARG A 425 6.90 32.26 14.51
C ARG A 425 7.87 31.25 15.08
N ALA A 426 9.09 31.28 14.58
CA ALA A 426 10.20 30.52 15.12
C ALA A 426 11.46 31.38 15.06
N GLY A 427 12.48 31.04 15.82
CA GLY A 427 13.74 31.75 15.74
C GLY A 427 14.74 31.30 16.78
N TYR A 428 15.94 31.84 16.67
CA TYR A 428 17.07 31.48 17.50
C TYR A 428 17.80 32.73 17.99
N TYR A 429 18.04 32.79 19.29
CA TYR A 429 18.92 33.78 19.90
C TYR A 429 20.34 33.20 19.92
N LEU A 430 21.29 33.92 19.32
CA LEU A 430 22.68 33.46 19.15
C LEU A 430 23.58 33.83 20.33
N GLY A 431 23.29 34.94 21.01
CA GLY A 431 24.08 35.43 22.13
C GLY A 431 23.37 35.31 23.48
N GLY A 432 24.13 35.48 24.56
CA GLY A 432 23.60 35.31 25.92
C GLY A 432 23.43 33.82 26.27
N ASP A 433 22.20 33.42 26.58
CA ASP A 433 21.79 32.02 26.74
C ASP A 433 21.11 31.57 25.43
N PRO A 434 21.83 30.89 24.51
CA PRO A 434 21.32 30.61 23.19
C PRO A 434 20.11 29.68 23.24
N VAL A 435 19.03 30.07 22.55
CA VAL A 435 17.73 29.41 22.66
C VAL A 435 16.97 29.49 21.34
N PHE A 436 16.45 28.34 20.92
CA PHE A 436 15.43 28.27 19.88
C PHE A 436 14.06 28.49 20.51
N PHE A 437 13.18 29.23 19.84
CA PHE A 437 11.78 29.37 20.24
C PHE A 437 10.83 29.05 19.08
N PHE A 438 9.62 28.66 19.46
CA PHE A 438 8.49 28.41 18.58
C PHE A 438 7.22 29.04 19.19
N ASP A 439 6.36 29.62 18.34
CA ASP A 439 5.09 30.24 18.73
C ASP A 439 4.02 30.06 17.64
N ARG A 440 3.06 29.17 17.90
CA ARG A 440 1.86 28.95 17.06
C ARG A 440 0.61 29.73 17.50
N GLY A 441 0.71 30.55 18.56
CA GLY A 441 -0.45 31.16 19.23
C GLY A 441 -1.19 32.25 18.46
N ASN A 442 -0.71 32.63 17.26
CA ASN A 442 -1.43 33.53 16.34
C ASN A 442 -2.11 32.76 15.17
N THR A 443 -2.21 31.44 15.27
CA THR A 443 -3.11 30.63 14.43
C THR A 443 -4.44 30.47 15.16
N ARG A 444 -5.57 30.55 14.46
CA ARG A 444 -6.90 30.77 15.07
C ARG A 444 -7.95 29.73 14.71
N ALA A 445 -7.62 28.72 13.90
CA ALA A 445 -8.59 27.68 13.55
C ALA A 445 -8.80 26.64 14.65
N PHE A 446 -7.93 26.62 15.67
CA PHE A 446 -8.03 25.71 16.80
C PHE A 446 -7.62 26.40 18.10
N ASP A 447 -8.49 26.32 19.12
CA ASP A 447 -8.23 26.84 20.46
C ASP A 447 -8.58 25.74 21.47
N ASN A 448 -7.57 25.31 22.23
CA ASN A 448 -7.69 24.31 23.26
C ASN A 448 -6.65 24.58 24.34
N ILE A 449 -7.04 24.53 25.62
CA ILE A 449 -6.16 24.84 26.75
C ILE A 449 -4.90 23.95 26.83
N PHE A 450 -4.92 22.76 26.23
CA PHE A 450 -3.79 21.84 26.19
C PHE A 450 -2.90 22.01 24.95
N PHE A 451 -3.35 22.79 23.97
CA PHE A 451 -2.62 23.12 22.74
C PHE A 451 -1.61 24.23 23.03
N THR A 452 -0.52 23.89 23.72
CA THR A 452 0.50 24.84 24.15
C THR A 452 1.07 25.62 22.96
N ASP A 453 1.05 26.95 23.04
CA ASP A 453 1.43 27.82 21.92
C ASP A 453 2.94 28.03 21.78
N LYS A 454 3.62 28.22 22.92
CA LYS A 454 5.00 28.72 22.98
C LYS A 454 5.92 27.72 23.63
N MET A 455 7.03 27.45 22.98
CA MET A 455 8.02 26.46 23.40
C MET A 455 9.44 26.96 23.10
N SER A 456 10.42 26.44 23.83
CA SER A 456 11.82 26.78 23.62
C SER A 456 12.77 25.69 24.11
N ALA A 457 13.91 25.54 23.46
CA ALA A 457 15.01 24.68 23.90
C ALA A 457 16.34 25.39 23.73
N GLY A 458 17.23 25.21 24.71
CA GLY A 458 18.61 25.67 24.61
C GLY A 458 19.41 24.72 23.72
N SER A 459 20.16 25.28 22.78
CA SER A 459 21.07 24.55 21.89
C SER A 459 22.33 25.41 21.76
N LEU A 460 23.53 24.83 21.82
CA LEU A 460 24.79 25.59 21.82
C LEU A 460 25.46 25.52 20.45
N SER A 461 26.22 26.57 20.07
CA SER A 461 27.03 26.55 18.84
C SER A 461 28.23 25.60 18.95
N ARG A 462 28.74 25.16 17.81
CA ARG A 462 29.93 24.28 17.71
C ARG A 462 31.23 25.05 17.95
N ASP A 463 32.29 24.30 18.25
CA ASP A 463 33.62 24.84 18.59
C ASP A 463 34.38 25.40 17.39
N ASP A 464 33.97 25.03 16.19
CA ASP A 464 34.51 25.56 14.93
C ASP A 464 33.90 26.92 14.54
N GLY A 465 33.05 27.49 15.42
CA GLY A 465 32.35 28.74 15.17
C GLY A 465 31.21 28.61 14.15
N SER A 466 30.69 27.40 13.95
CA SER A 466 29.53 27.12 13.08
C SER A 466 28.26 26.76 13.87
N TRP A 467 27.12 26.99 13.24
CA TRP A 467 25.80 26.56 13.71
C TRP A 467 24.83 26.50 12.53
N SER A 468 23.88 25.57 12.56
CA SER A 468 22.87 25.48 11.51
C SER A 468 21.47 25.20 12.06
N MET A 469 20.46 25.55 11.28
CA MET A 469 19.10 25.05 11.46
C MET A 469 18.45 24.80 10.11
N SER A 470 17.59 23.80 10.07
CA SER A 470 16.73 23.54 8.91
C SER A 470 15.33 23.18 9.36
N GLY A 471 14.37 23.21 8.44
CA GLY A 471 13.03 22.76 8.77
C GLY A 471 12.10 22.69 7.58
N VAL A 472 10.93 22.13 7.86
CA VAL A 472 9.83 21.95 6.93
C VAL A 472 8.58 22.57 7.55
N ILE A 473 7.85 23.33 6.75
CA ILE A 473 6.45 23.65 7.04
C ILE A 473 5.61 23.00 5.95
N ASP A 474 4.63 22.21 6.35
CA ASP A 474 3.78 21.42 5.45
C ASP A 474 2.33 21.51 5.91
N ARG A 475 1.62 22.51 5.37
CA ARG A 475 0.23 22.90 5.65
C ARG A 475 -0.13 23.08 7.13
N SER A 476 -0.21 22.00 7.90
CA SER A 476 -0.57 21.98 9.33
C SER A 476 0.53 21.43 10.24
N ILE A 477 1.72 21.11 9.71
CA ILE A 477 2.86 20.58 10.48
C ILE A 477 4.08 21.48 10.30
N PHE A 478 4.76 21.75 11.42
CA PHE A 478 6.05 22.40 11.47
C PHE A 478 7.07 21.46 12.11
N GLU A 479 8.16 21.20 11.39
CA GLU A 479 9.35 20.52 11.91
C GLU A 479 10.59 21.38 11.75
N ALA A 480 11.43 21.44 12.79
CA ALA A 480 12.75 22.06 12.69
C ALA A 480 13.83 21.23 13.40
N PHE A 481 15.04 21.31 12.85
CA PHE A 481 16.21 20.55 13.23
C PHE A 481 17.35 21.53 13.52
N ILE A 482 17.73 21.60 14.78
CA ILE A 482 18.63 22.61 15.33
C ILE A 482 20.02 22.00 15.50
N ASP A 483 21.04 22.76 15.10
CA ASP A 483 22.44 22.35 15.08
C ASP A 483 22.67 21.03 14.33
N GLY A 484 22.06 20.90 13.15
CA GLY A 484 22.12 19.67 12.35
C GLY A 484 21.32 18.50 12.93
N GLY A 485 20.34 18.77 13.79
CA GLY A 485 19.43 17.78 14.37
C GLY A 485 19.80 17.31 15.77
N VAL A 486 20.77 17.96 16.44
CA VAL A 486 21.09 17.69 17.86
C VAL A 486 19.88 17.93 18.76
N ASP A 487 19.06 18.91 18.40
CA ASP A 487 17.72 19.11 18.95
C ASP A 487 16.71 19.18 17.80
N SER A 488 15.50 18.68 18.02
CA SER A 488 14.41 18.77 17.05
C SER A 488 13.10 19.19 17.71
N ILE A 489 12.21 19.76 16.91
CA ILE A 489 10.87 20.16 17.31
C ILE A 489 9.85 19.76 16.26
N THR A 490 8.78 19.08 16.67
CA THR A 490 7.57 18.85 15.88
C THR A 490 6.36 19.48 16.55
N ASN A 491 5.63 20.32 15.82
CA ASN A 491 4.35 20.86 16.26
C ASN A 491 3.36 20.95 15.11
N THR A 492 2.12 20.57 15.37
CA THR A 492 0.98 20.88 14.51
C THR A 492 0.55 22.33 14.70
N PHE A 493 -0.10 22.92 13.70
CA PHE A 493 -0.72 24.24 13.78
C PHE A 493 -1.95 24.30 12.86
N PHE A 494 -2.90 25.17 13.17
CA PHE A 494 -4.15 25.25 12.43
C PHE A 494 -4.55 26.72 12.22
N ALA A 495 -4.25 27.24 11.03
CA ALA A 495 -4.64 28.59 10.61
C ALA A 495 -5.96 28.57 9.82
N THR A 496 -6.74 29.64 9.88
CA THR A 496 -8.03 29.72 9.14
C THR A 496 -7.85 29.94 7.65
N GLN A 497 -6.66 30.35 7.21
CA GLN A 497 -6.21 30.41 5.83
C GLN A 497 -4.78 29.87 5.74
N PRO A 498 -4.37 29.29 4.59
CA PRO A 498 -3.00 28.83 4.39
C PRO A 498 -1.97 29.91 4.70
N LEU A 499 -0.87 29.52 5.35
CA LEU A 499 0.30 30.37 5.46
C LEU A 499 1.03 30.28 4.12
N THR A 500 1.29 31.42 3.47
CA THR A 500 1.79 31.48 2.08
C THR A 500 3.00 32.38 1.92
N MET A 501 3.45 33.01 3.00
CA MET A 501 4.61 33.89 2.99
C MET A 501 5.51 33.59 4.19
N MET A 502 6.81 33.49 3.93
CA MET A 502 7.86 33.38 4.94
C MET A 502 8.66 34.68 4.97
N VAL A 503 8.88 35.21 6.18
CA VAL A 503 9.78 36.34 6.44
C VAL A 503 10.87 35.86 7.38
N LEU A 504 12.11 35.84 6.88
CA LEU A 504 13.31 35.52 7.65
C LEU A 504 14.12 36.78 7.88
N SER A 505 14.60 37.01 9.10
CA SER A 505 15.46 38.15 9.43
C SER A 505 16.60 37.71 10.33
N ALA A 506 17.78 38.27 10.08
CA ALA A 506 18.95 38.14 10.93
C ALA A 506 19.34 39.53 11.44
N ASN A 507 19.54 39.67 12.74
CA ASN A 507 19.71 40.97 13.39
C ASN A 507 20.87 40.93 14.38
N ASP A 508 21.49 42.09 14.60
CA ASP A 508 22.57 42.33 15.56
C ASP A 508 23.76 41.35 15.49
N LEU A 509 24.01 40.77 14.31
CA LEU A 509 25.18 39.95 14.05
C LEU A 509 26.46 40.80 13.93
N PRO A 510 27.59 40.37 14.50
CA PRO A 510 28.90 40.97 14.25
C PRO A 510 29.28 40.95 12.76
N GLU A 511 30.15 41.88 12.33
CA GLU A 511 30.57 41.99 10.92
C GLU A 511 31.25 40.72 10.36
N ASP A 512 31.93 39.96 11.22
CA ASP A 512 32.66 38.74 10.83
C ASP A 512 31.79 37.48 10.79
N VAL A 513 30.52 37.55 11.21
CA VAL A 513 29.58 36.41 11.20
C VAL A 513 28.86 36.36 9.86
N ASN A 514 29.03 35.26 9.14
CA ASN A 514 28.30 35.02 7.90
C ASN A 514 27.06 34.16 8.14
N VAL A 515 25.97 34.49 7.44
CA VAL A 515 24.74 33.70 7.40
C VAL A 515 24.44 33.36 5.96
N SER A 516 24.23 32.07 5.67
CA SER A 516 23.67 31.62 4.40
C SER A 516 22.25 31.11 4.61
N VAL A 517 21.36 31.40 3.68
CA VAL A 517 19.96 30.95 3.71
C VAL A 517 19.61 30.30 2.38
N LYS A 518 18.87 29.19 2.43
CA LYS A 518 18.21 28.57 1.27
C LYS A 518 16.76 28.23 1.61
N VAL A 519 15.88 28.41 0.63
CA VAL A 519 14.47 28.04 0.72
C VAL A 519 14.05 27.37 -0.58
N HIS A 520 13.48 26.19 -0.46
CA HIS A 520 12.99 25.38 -1.58
C HIS A 520 11.49 25.11 -1.44
N ALA A 521 10.80 25.05 -2.57
CA ALA A 521 9.49 24.43 -2.63
C ALA A 521 9.64 22.93 -2.36
N LEU A 522 8.65 22.32 -1.72
CA LEU A 522 8.53 20.86 -1.68
C LEU A 522 7.43 20.41 -2.63
N GLU A 523 7.69 19.34 -3.36
CA GLU A 523 6.71 18.72 -4.25
C GLU A 523 5.75 17.84 -3.43
N SER A 524 4.52 17.67 -3.92
CA SER A 524 3.51 16.87 -3.21
C SER A 524 3.76 15.38 -3.43
N ALA A 525 3.85 14.64 -2.33
CA ALA A 525 3.96 13.19 -2.29
C ALA A 525 2.75 12.43 -2.85
N TRP A 526 1.61 13.10 -3.02
CA TRP A 526 0.33 12.46 -3.37
C TRP A 526 -0.06 12.64 -4.83
N ARG A 527 0.57 13.60 -5.52
CA ARG A 527 0.11 14.08 -6.83
C ARG A 527 0.21 13.02 -7.92
N GLU A 528 1.34 12.31 -7.98
CA GLU A 528 1.56 11.31 -9.02
C GLU A 528 0.58 10.13 -8.90
N GLU A 529 0.06 9.90 -7.69
CA GLU A 529 -0.87 8.83 -7.35
C GLU A 529 -2.35 9.27 -7.38
N GLU A 530 -2.62 10.53 -7.69
CA GLU A 530 -3.98 11.09 -7.74
C GLU A 530 -4.66 10.72 -9.07
N SER A 531 -5.81 10.03 -9.01
CA SER A 531 -6.60 9.74 -10.21
C SER A 531 -7.39 10.95 -10.72
N ASP A 532 -7.94 10.87 -11.94
CA ASP A 532 -8.72 11.94 -12.59
C ASP A 532 -9.89 12.51 -11.75
N ASP A 533 -10.37 11.76 -10.75
CA ASP A 533 -11.42 12.16 -9.81
C ASP A 533 -10.91 12.90 -8.55
N GLY A 534 -9.60 13.12 -8.45
CA GLY A 534 -8.94 13.82 -7.34
C GLY A 534 -8.69 12.96 -6.10
N LEU A 535 -8.81 11.63 -6.23
CA LEU A 535 -8.59 10.69 -5.14
C LEU A 535 -7.32 9.90 -5.36
N VAL A 536 -6.62 9.60 -4.27
CA VAL A 536 -5.51 8.66 -4.30
C VAL A 536 -6.07 7.28 -3.99
N ARG A 537 -6.07 6.39 -4.99
CA ARG A 537 -6.54 5.00 -4.92
C ARG A 537 -5.42 4.12 -5.42
N VAL A 538 -4.79 3.28 -4.59
CA VAL A 538 -3.83 2.34 -5.18
C VAL A 538 -3.88 0.98 -4.51
N TYR A 539 -4.54 0.04 -5.20
CA TYR A 539 -4.45 -1.40 -4.93
C TYR A 539 -3.56 -2.01 -6.00
N GLY A 540 -2.52 -2.68 -5.55
CA GLY A 540 -1.51 -3.36 -6.35
C GLY A 540 -0.26 -3.46 -5.50
N ARG A 541 0.37 -4.64 -5.47
CA ARG A 541 1.74 -4.79 -4.98
C ARG A 541 2.58 -3.62 -5.54
N PRO A 542 3.28 -2.85 -4.70
CA PRO A 542 4.50 -2.14 -5.08
C PRO A 542 5.62 -3.09 -5.49
N ASP A 543 5.42 -4.40 -5.46
CA ASP A 543 6.44 -5.35 -5.88
C ASP A 543 6.61 -5.25 -7.40
N CYS A 544 7.83 -5.00 -7.84
CA CYS A 544 8.18 -4.97 -9.25
C CYS A 544 7.46 -3.89 -10.08
N GLU A 545 7.95 -2.65 -10.01
CA GLU A 545 8.46 -2.09 -11.27
C GLU A 545 9.91 -2.57 -11.49
N MET A 546 10.11 -3.89 -11.51
CA MET A 546 10.68 -4.41 -12.73
C MET A 546 9.65 -4.01 -13.77
N ALA A 547 9.93 -2.94 -14.51
CA ALA A 547 9.41 -2.75 -15.87
C ALA A 547 8.90 -4.11 -16.37
N PRO A 548 7.59 -4.28 -16.65
CA PRO A 548 7.00 -5.61 -16.72
C PRO A 548 7.93 -6.48 -17.56
N GLU A 549 8.35 -7.64 -17.04
CA GLU A 549 9.38 -8.47 -17.68
C GLU A 549 9.08 -8.68 -19.18
N LEU A 550 7.77 -8.57 -19.48
CA LEU A 550 7.14 -8.46 -20.78
C LEU A 550 6.55 -7.04 -21.01
N GLN A 551 7.22 -6.16 -21.75
CA GLN A 551 6.70 -4.81 -22.05
C GLN A 551 6.00 -4.73 -23.41
N ASN A 552 6.53 -5.43 -24.41
CA ASN A 552 6.07 -5.34 -25.80
C ASN A 552 5.19 -6.55 -26.11
N ILE A 553 3.89 -6.32 -26.34
CA ILE A 553 2.91 -7.39 -26.48
C ILE A 553 2.32 -7.37 -27.89
N ALA A 554 2.54 -8.46 -28.62
CA ALA A 554 1.87 -8.67 -29.90
C ALA A 554 0.56 -9.43 -29.71
N ILE A 555 -0.51 -9.04 -30.39
CA ILE A 555 -1.78 -9.79 -30.42
C ILE A 555 -2.15 -10.18 -31.84
N VAL A 556 -2.41 -11.47 -32.05
CA VAL A 556 -2.99 -12.00 -33.29
C VAL A 556 -4.50 -12.16 -33.10
N GLY A 557 -5.29 -11.58 -34.00
CA GLY A 557 -6.76 -11.65 -33.90
C GLY A 557 -7.38 -10.58 -32.98
N GLY A 558 -6.70 -9.45 -32.78
CA GLY A 558 -7.13 -8.35 -31.90
C GLY A 558 -8.47 -7.68 -32.26
N SER A 559 -9.06 -7.94 -33.42
CA SER A 559 -10.41 -7.49 -33.79
C SER A 559 -11.50 -8.56 -33.62
N GLY A 560 -11.12 -9.76 -33.18
CA GLY A 560 -12.02 -10.90 -33.01
C GLY A 560 -13.01 -10.71 -31.86
N ARG A 561 -13.95 -11.66 -31.73
CA ARG A 561 -15.01 -11.61 -30.71
C ARG A 561 -14.48 -11.54 -29.28
N VAL A 562 -13.34 -12.20 -29.01
CA VAL A 562 -12.61 -12.14 -27.73
C VAL A 562 -11.44 -11.15 -27.83
N GLY A 563 -10.68 -11.22 -28.92
CA GLY A 563 -9.49 -10.39 -29.14
C GLY A 563 -9.73 -8.88 -29.04
N ALA A 564 -10.92 -8.38 -29.40
CA ALA A 564 -11.26 -6.96 -29.23
C ALA A 564 -11.31 -6.53 -27.76
N PHE A 565 -11.79 -7.40 -26.87
CA PHE A 565 -11.85 -7.14 -25.43
C PHE A 565 -10.47 -7.29 -24.79
N ILE A 566 -9.67 -8.25 -25.24
CA ILE A 566 -8.27 -8.37 -24.83
C ILE A 566 -7.47 -7.13 -25.24
N THR A 567 -7.56 -6.72 -26.52
CA THR A 567 -6.88 -5.52 -27.03
C THR A 567 -7.29 -4.28 -26.24
N LYS A 568 -8.59 -4.15 -25.94
CA LYS A 568 -9.11 -3.05 -25.13
C LYS A 568 -8.55 -3.06 -23.70
N ALA A 569 -8.57 -4.21 -23.02
CA ALA A 569 -8.07 -4.35 -21.65
C ALA A 569 -6.57 -4.05 -21.57
N LEU A 570 -5.77 -4.63 -22.47
CA LEU A 570 -4.35 -4.35 -22.57
C LEU A 570 -4.08 -2.87 -22.82
N HIS A 571 -4.83 -2.22 -23.72
CA HIS A 571 -4.64 -0.81 -24.01
C HIS A 571 -5.02 0.08 -22.82
N GLN A 572 -6.12 -0.22 -22.14
CA GLN A 572 -6.61 0.53 -20.99
C GLN A 572 -5.75 0.33 -19.73
N SER A 573 -5.00 -0.77 -19.64
CA SER A 573 -4.07 -0.99 -18.53
C SER A 573 -2.94 0.03 -18.48
N ASN A 574 -2.59 0.65 -19.62
CA ASN A 574 -1.43 1.53 -19.79
C ASN A 574 -0.07 0.89 -19.39
N GLN A 575 -0.01 -0.44 -19.22
CA GLN A 575 1.20 -1.17 -18.78
C GLN A 575 2.07 -1.67 -19.95
N PHE A 576 1.51 -1.76 -21.17
CA PHE A 576 2.14 -2.50 -22.28
C PHE A 576 2.20 -1.71 -23.59
N ASN A 577 3.28 -1.88 -24.34
CA ASN A 577 3.39 -1.45 -25.74
C ASN A 577 2.71 -2.48 -26.64
N LEU A 578 1.63 -2.10 -27.32
CA LEU A 578 0.83 -3.05 -28.08
C LEU A 578 1.11 -3.03 -29.58
N THR A 579 1.31 -4.22 -30.13
CA THR A 579 1.33 -4.48 -31.57
C THR A 579 0.19 -5.40 -31.96
N VAL A 580 -0.76 -4.93 -32.77
CA VAL A 580 -1.77 -5.80 -33.37
C VAL A 580 -1.26 -6.35 -34.69
N VAL A 581 -1.13 -7.68 -34.77
CA VAL A 581 -0.85 -8.40 -36.01
C VAL A 581 -2.17 -8.74 -36.69
N THR A 582 -2.46 -8.03 -37.77
CA THR A 582 -3.75 -8.11 -38.48
C THR A 582 -3.55 -8.67 -39.88
N ARG A 583 -4.54 -9.41 -40.37
CA ARG A 583 -4.50 -9.96 -41.74
C ARG A 583 -4.86 -8.90 -42.77
N VAL A 584 -4.34 -9.01 -43.99
CA VAL A 584 -4.69 -8.12 -45.12
C VAL A 584 -6.19 -8.06 -45.41
N SER A 585 -6.94 -9.14 -45.17
CA SER A 585 -8.40 -9.16 -45.32
C SER A 585 -9.19 -8.56 -44.14
N SER A 586 -8.52 -8.15 -43.06
CA SER A 586 -9.20 -7.58 -41.89
C SER A 586 -9.90 -6.27 -42.25
N LYS A 587 -11.17 -6.15 -41.85
CA LYS A 587 -11.95 -4.90 -41.98
C LYS A 587 -11.62 -3.87 -40.90
N VAL A 588 -10.93 -4.30 -39.84
CA VAL A 588 -10.45 -3.44 -38.75
C VAL A 588 -8.95 -3.31 -38.90
N THR A 589 -8.52 -2.10 -39.27
CA THR A 589 -7.12 -1.75 -39.53
C THR A 589 -6.66 -0.55 -38.70
N ASP A 590 -7.60 0.27 -38.22
CA ASP A 590 -7.34 1.43 -37.36
C ASP A 590 -7.58 1.07 -35.89
N TYR A 591 -6.54 1.18 -35.08
CA TYR A 591 -6.55 1.04 -33.63
C TYR A 591 -6.16 2.38 -32.97
N PRO A 592 -6.63 2.68 -31.74
CA PRO A 592 -6.27 3.93 -31.07
C PRO A 592 -4.75 4.03 -30.83
N SER A 593 -4.19 5.23 -30.98
CA SER A 593 -2.81 5.52 -30.59
C SER A 593 -2.61 5.25 -29.09
N PRO A 594 -1.49 4.66 -28.64
CA PRO A 594 -0.25 4.37 -29.38
C PRO A 594 -0.15 2.94 -29.96
N ILE A 595 -1.26 2.22 -30.18
CA ILE A 595 -1.22 0.83 -30.67
C ILE A 595 -0.60 0.77 -32.09
N LYS A 596 0.45 -0.05 -32.24
CA LYS A 596 1.08 -0.33 -33.53
C LYS A 596 0.30 -1.42 -34.26
N THR A 597 0.16 -1.31 -35.58
CA THR A 597 -0.46 -2.35 -36.42
C THR A 597 0.56 -2.90 -37.42
N ILE A 598 0.67 -4.22 -37.53
CA ILE A 598 1.45 -4.91 -38.55
C ILE A 598 0.52 -5.77 -39.39
N GLN A 599 0.56 -5.61 -40.72
CA GLN A 599 -0.22 -6.43 -41.64
C GLN A 599 0.57 -7.65 -42.11
N VAL A 600 -0.09 -8.81 -42.13
CA VAL A 600 0.42 -10.08 -42.66
C VAL A 600 -0.59 -10.71 -43.62
N ALA A 601 -0.13 -11.57 -44.53
CA ALA A 601 -1.04 -12.29 -45.44
C ALA A 601 -2.01 -13.21 -44.69
N ASP A 602 -3.15 -13.53 -45.32
CA ASP A 602 -4.29 -14.20 -44.67
C ASP A 602 -3.99 -15.62 -44.16
N ASP A 603 -3.00 -16.28 -44.75
CA ASP A 603 -2.52 -17.63 -44.46
C ASP A 603 -1.37 -17.65 -43.43
N TYR A 604 -1.00 -16.50 -42.86
CA TYR A 604 0.07 -16.32 -41.88
C TYR A 604 1.41 -16.95 -42.33
N PRO A 605 2.03 -16.47 -43.43
CA PRO A 605 3.33 -16.96 -43.87
C PRO A 605 4.35 -16.89 -42.75
N TYR A 606 5.09 -17.98 -42.54
CA TYR A 606 5.96 -18.15 -41.37
C TYR A 606 6.94 -16.97 -41.19
N ASP A 607 7.64 -16.57 -42.25
CA ASP A 607 8.60 -15.46 -42.23
C ASP A 607 7.94 -14.10 -41.91
N GLU A 608 6.73 -13.84 -42.39
CA GLU A 608 5.99 -12.60 -42.10
C GLU A 608 5.60 -12.55 -40.62
N VAL A 609 5.15 -13.68 -40.06
CA VAL A 609 4.78 -13.79 -38.64
C VAL A 609 6.01 -13.65 -37.74
N VAL A 610 7.12 -14.33 -38.05
CA VAL A 610 8.38 -14.18 -37.29
C VAL A 610 8.80 -12.72 -37.27
N ASN A 611 8.76 -12.04 -38.42
CA ASN A 611 9.10 -10.61 -38.49
C ASN A 611 8.11 -9.73 -37.71
N ALA A 612 6.82 -10.06 -37.70
CA ALA A 612 5.81 -9.33 -36.93
C ALA A 612 5.98 -9.50 -35.42
N PHE A 613 6.50 -10.66 -34.97
CA PHE A 613 6.74 -10.95 -33.56
C PHE A 613 8.07 -10.42 -33.03
N ARG A 614 9.10 -10.23 -33.88
CA ARG A 614 10.41 -9.72 -33.46
C ARG A 614 10.30 -8.40 -32.69
N GLY A 615 10.97 -8.36 -31.54
CA GLY A 615 10.97 -7.21 -30.62
C GLY A 615 9.75 -7.14 -29.69
N ASN A 616 8.86 -8.13 -29.73
CA ASN A 616 7.82 -8.31 -28.71
C ASN A 616 8.31 -9.34 -27.67
N ASP A 617 8.02 -9.07 -26.41
CA ASP A 617 8.33 -9.93 -25.28
C ASP A 617 7.28 -11.03 -25.11
N ALA A 618 6.02 -10.73 -25.43
CA ALA A 618 4.93 -11.71 -25.40
C ALA A 618 4.04 -11.67 -26.64
N VAL A 619 3.39 -12.80 -26.92
CA VAL A 619 2.39 -12.93 -27.99
C VAL A 619 1.08 -13.50 -27.42
N VAL A 620 -0.04 -12.84 -27.70
CA VAL A 620 -1.39 -13.31 -27.40
C VAL A 620 -2.07 -13.82 -28.67
N LEU A 621 -2.52 -15.07 -28.65
CA LEU A 621 -3.27 -15.68 -29.75
C LEU A 621 -4.76 -15.63 -29.44
N ALA A 622 -5.50 -14.75 -30.13
CA ALA A 622 -6.96 -14.65 -30.07
C ALA A 622 -7.58 -15.07 -31.40
N VAL A 623 -7.20 -16.25 -31.89
CA VAL A 623 -7.58 -16.76 -33.22
C VAL A 623 -8.84 -17.62 -33.10
N GLY A 624 -9.91 -17.22 -33.80
CA GLY A 624 -11.14 -17.99 -33.81
C GLY A 624 -11.04 -19.30 -34.60
N PHE A 625 -12.09 -20.13 -34.48
CA PHE A 625 -12.22 -21.47 -35.06
C PHE A 625 -11.64 -21.67 -36.47
N ALA A 626 -11.91 -20.76 -37.41
CA ALA A 626 -11.46 -20.88 -38.79
C ALA A 626 -9.92 -20.82 -38.97
N GLY A 627 -9.19 -20.29 -38.00
CA GLY A 627 -7.73 -20.12 -38.05
C GLY A 627 -6.95 -21.01 -37.07
N GLU A 628 -7.61 -21.93 -36.36
CA GLU A 628 -6.96 -22.77 -35.32
C GLU A 628 -5.81 -23.62 -35.88
N HIS A 629 -5.91 -24.05 -37.13
CA HIS A 629 -4.87 -24.82 -37.81
C HIS A 629 -3.53 -24.07 -37.96
N HIS A 630 -3.50 -22.74 -37.78
CA HIS A 630 -2.28 -21.95 -37.78
C HIS A 630 -1.58 -21.89 -36.41
N LEU A 631 -2.27 -22.23 -35.31
CA LEU A 631 -1.77 -22.04 -33.94
C LEU A 631 -0.40 -22.71 -33.67
N PRO A 632 -0.14 -23.96 -34.12
CA PRO A 632 1.19 -24.57 -33.95
C PRO A 632 2.31 -23.82 -34.69
N SER A 633 2.00 -23.27 -35.87
CA SER A 633 2.95 -22.47 -36.66
C SER A 633 3.26 -21.14 -35.96
N LEU A 634 2.22 -20.48 -35.44
CA LEU A 634 2.36 -19.21 -34.68
C LEU A 634 3.17 -19.40 -33.40
N ALA A 635 2.98 -20.51 -32.68
CA ALA A 635 3.78 -20.82 -31.49
C ALA A 635 5.27 -20.97 -31.81
N ARG A 636 5.62 -21.74 -32.86
CA ARG A 636 7.01 -21.88 -33.32
C ARG A 636 7.60 -20.57 -33.84
N ALA A 637 6.79 -19.73 -34.50
CA ALA A 637 7.23 -18.42 -34.94
C ALA A 637 7.56 -17.49 -33.76
N SER A 638 6.84 -17.60 -32.63
CA SER A 638 7.16 -16.83 -31.42
C SER A 638 8.54 -17.19 -30.86
N ILE A 639 8.87 -18.48 -30.85
CA ILE A 639 10.18 -18.97 -30.42
C ILE A 639 11.30 -18.43 -31.31
N GLU A 640 11.15 -18.55 -32.64
CA GLU A 640 12.16 -18.04 -33.59
C GLU A 640 12.31 -16.52 -33.52
N ALA A 641 11.22 -15.80 -33.23
CA ALA A 641 11.24 -14.35 -33.07
C ALA A 641 11.90 -13.87 -31.76
N GLY A 642 12.21 -14.79 -30.82
CA GLY A 642 12.80 -14.46 -29.53
C GLY A 642 11.77 -13.96 -28.49
N VAL A 643 10.49 -14.28 -28.66
CA VAL A 643 9.43 -13.99 -27.69
C VAL A 643 9.66 -14.82 -26.43
N LYS A 644 9.37 -14.28 -25.24
CA LYS A 644 9.54 -14.98 -23.95
C LYS A 644 8.28 -15.69 -23.49
N ARG A 645 7.10 -15.14 -23.80
CA ARG A 645 5.79 -15.65 -23.35
C ARG A 645 4.78 -15.78 -24.49
N LEU A 646 4.10 -16.91 -24.59
CA LEU A 646 2.94 -17.11 -25.46
C LEU A 646 1.66 -17.32 -24.63
N ILE A 647 0.63 -16.51 -24.85
CA ILE A 647 -0.73 -16.78 -24.37
C ILE A 647 -1.51 -17.49 -25.49
N ALA A 648 -1.85 -18.74 -25.26
CA ALA A 648 -2.53 -19.62 -26.19
C ALA A 648 -4.02 -19.25 -26.39
N SER A 649 -4.59 -19.71 -27.50
CA SER A 649 -5.99 -19.43 -27.87
C SER A 649 -6.98 -20.43 -27.23
N GLY A 650 -6.78 -20.81 -25.98
CA GLY A 650 -7.62 -21.77 -25.26
C GLY A 650 -9.06 -21.34 -25.08
N PHE A 651 -9.27 -20.05 -24.78
CA PHE A 651 -10.53 -19.40 -24.39
C PHE A 651 -11.78 -20.26 -24.64
N GLY A 652 -12.21 -20.98 -23.62
CA GLY A 652 -13.34 -21.90 -23.70
C GLY A 652 -13.28 -23.03 -22.67
N VAL A 653 -13.61 -24.24 -23.14
CA VAL A 653 -13.59 -25.48 -22.33
C VAL A 653 -12.17 -25.84 -21.90
N ASP A 654 -12.06 -26.58 -20.80
CA ASP A 654 -10.80 -27.12 -20.29
C ASP A 654 -10.17 -28.09 -21.31
N ALA A 655 -9.18 -27.61 -22.06
CA ALA A 655 -8.45 -28.39 -23.06
C ALA A 655 -7.45 -29.38 -22.44
N SER A 656 -7.28 -29.39 -21.11
CA SER A 656 -6.47 -30.41 -20.42
C SER A 656 -7.28 -31.68 -20.12
N ASN A 657 -8.61 -31.62 -20.21
CA ASN A 657 -9.47 -32.76 -19.95
C ASN A 657 -9.55 -33.70 -21.17
N GLN A 658 -8.98 -34.91 -21.02
CA GLN A 658 -8.90 -35.94 -22.07
C GLN A 658 -10.25 -36.50 -22.54
N THR A 659 -11.34 -36.23 -21.82
CA THR A 659 -12.69 -36.68 -22.20
C THR A 659 -13.40 -35.73 -23.16
N ALA A 660 -12.99 -34.46 -23.24
CA ALA A 660 -13.61 -33.46 -24.11
C ALA A 660 -13.56 -33.82 -25.63
N PRO A 661 -12.46 -34.39 -26.15
CA PRO A 661 -12.39 -34.91 -27.54
C PRO A 661 -13.48 -35.92 -27.91
N GLU A 662 -13.98 -36.72 -26.97
CA GLU A 662 -14.99 -37.74 -27.24
C GLU A 662 -16.30 -37.16 -27.79
N VAL A 663 -16.57 -35.89 -27.48
CA VAL A 663 -17.84 -35.19 -27.76
C VAL A 663 -17.68 -34.04 -28.75
N PHE A 664 -16.49 -33.44 -28.83
CA PHE A 664 -16.24 -32.28 -29.67
C PHE A 664 -14.95 -32.46 -30.48
N PRO A 665 -15.03 -32.77 -31.78
CA PRO A 665 -13.84 -32.95 -32.64
C PRO A 665 -12.91 -31.73 -32.69
N VAL A 666 -13.42 -30.54 -32.34
CA VAL A 666 -12.63 -29.31 -32.26
C VAL A 666 -11.83 -29.24 -30.95
N ALA A 667 -12.26 -29.92 -29.88
CA ALA A 667 -11.45 -30.10 -28.68
C ALA A 667 -10.18 -30.90 -28.98
N GLU A 668 -10.16 -31.76 -30.00
CA GLU A 668 -8.94 -32.46 -30.43
C GLU A 668 -7.84 -31.47 -30.86
N ASN A 669 -8.18 -30.42 -31.60
CA ASN A 669 -7.21 -29.40 -32.01
C ASN A 669 -6.67 -28.60 -30.82
N LYS A 670 -7.52 -28.31 -29.83
CA LYS A 670 -7.11 -27.58 -28.62
C LYS A 670 -6.26 -28.45 -27.69
N VAL A 671 -6.62 -29.72 -27.51
CA VAL A 671 -5.80 -30.69 -26.77
C VAL A 671 -4.44 -30.87 -27.46
N ALA A 672 -4.44 -31.08 -28.78
CA ALA A 672 -3.22 -31.21 -29.57
C ALA A 672 -2.35 -29.95 -29.51
N MET A 673 -2.95 -28.75 -29.45
CA MET A 673 -2.21 -27.50 -29.25
C MET A 673 -1.49 -27.48 -27.90
N ILE A 674 -2.14 -27.91 -26.81
CA ILE A 674 -1.50 -27.96 -25.48
C ILE A 674 -0.36 -28.98 -25.46
N GLU A 675 -0.54 -30.13 -26.09
CA GLU A 675 0.52 -31.14 -26.24
C GLU A 675 1.69 -30.61 -27.08
N ASP A 676 1.40 -29.89 -28.18
CA ASP A 676 2.41 -29.23 -28.99
C ASP A 676 3.17 -28.16 -28.18
N LEU A 677 2.48 -27.32 -27.40
CA LEU A 677 3.11 -26.30 -26.55
C LEU A 677 4.03 -26.93 -25.49
N LYS A 678 3.57 -28.00 -24.83
CA LYS A 678 4.40 -28.76 -23.89
C LYS A 678 5.66 -29.32 -24.55
N SER A 679 5.55 -29.79 -25.79
CA SER A 679 6.70 -30.29 -26.54
C SER A 679 7.71 -29.21 -26.96
N LEU A 680 7.31 -27.93 -26.91
CA LEU A 680 8.11 -26.77 -27.28
C LEU A 680 8.74 -26.05 -26.07
N GLU A 681 8.45 -26.50 -24.84
CA GLU A 681 9.00 -25.92 -23.61
C GLU A 681 10.54 -25.94 -23.61
N GLN A 682 11.15 -24.77 -23.40
CA GLN A 682 12.59 -24.60 -23.40
C GLN A 682 12.98 -23.38 -22.55
N PRO A 683 14.22 -23.31 -22.00
CA PRO A 683 14.67 -22.16 -21.23
C PRO A 683 14.48 -20.84 -22.01
N GLY A 684 13.92 -19.83 -21.34
CA GLY A 684 13.67 -18.50 -21.93
C GLY A 684 12.41 -18.39 -22.79
N TRP A 685 11.62 -19.47 -22.94
CA TRP A 685 10.30 -19.42 -23.57
C TRP A 685 9.27 -20.20 -22.74
N SER A 686 8.11 -19.60 -22.53
CA SER A 686 7.02 -20.18 -21.72
C SER A 686 5.65 -19.91 -22.34
N TRP A 687 4.65 -20.70 -21.97
CA TRP A 687 3.29 -20.55 -22.49
C TRP A 687 2.23 -20.56 -21.38
N THR A 688 1.08 -19.95 -21.62
CA THR A 688 -0.09 -20.02 -20.73
C THR A 688 -1.34 -20.25 -21.56
N ASP A 689 -2.18 -21.20 -21.15
CA ASP A 689 -3.50 -21.43 -21.74
C ASP A 689 -4.63 -20.96 -20.82
N VAL A 690 -5.78 -20.58 -21.38
CA VAL A 690 -6.88 -19.98 -20.62
C VAL A 690 -8.17 -20.78 -20.81
N ALA A 691 -8.62 -21.44 -19.74
CA ALA A 691 -9.94 -22.06 -19.66
C ALA A 691 -10.92 -21.11 -18.96
N CYS A 692 -12.03 -20.78 -19.63
CA CYS A 692 -12.99 -19.76 -19.14
C CYS A 692 -14.47 -20.14 -19.31
N GLY A 693 -14.76 -21.39 -19.67
CA GLY A 693 -16.14 -21.86 -19.89
C GLY A 693 -16.78 -21.16 -21.08
N VAL A 694 -18.04 -20.75 -20.95
CA VAL A 694 -18.76 -20.05 -22.03
C VAL A 694 -18.61 -18.54 -21.94
N PHE A 695 -18.60 -17.87 -23.11
CA PHE A 695 -18.58 -16.41 -23.19
C PHE A 695 -19.97 -15.85 -22.89
N LEU A 696 -20.25 -15.54 -21.63
CA LEU A 696 -21.61 -15.28 -21.12
C LEU A 696 -22.37 -14.25 -21.94
N ASP A 697 -21.79 -13.06 -22.07
CA ASP A 697 -22.41 -11.91 -22.74
C ASP A 697 -22.59 -12.15 -24.24
N PHE A 698 -21.65 -12.85 -24.88
CA PHE A 698 -21.78 -13.24 -26.28
C PHE A 698 -22.88 -14.29 -26.46
N CYS A 699 -22.91 -15.34 -25.66
CA CYS A 699 -23.90 -16.42 -25.76
C CYS A 699 -25.34 -15.92 -25.54
N ILE A 700 -25.55 -14.97 -24.62
CA ILE A 700 -26.84 -14.25 -24.44
C ILE A 700 -27.17 -13.43 -25.69
N GLN A 701 -26.19 -12.71 -26.24
CA GLN A 701 -26.37 -11.84 -27.40
C GLN A 701 -26.81 -12.62 -28.65
N VAL A 702 -26.23 -13.81 -28.89
CA VAL A 702 -26.52 -14.61 -30.10
C VAL A 702 -27.54 -15.74 -29.87
N GLY A 703 -28.07 -15.90 -28.65
CA GLY A 703 -29.08 -16.90 -28.33
C GLY A 703 -28.57 -18.34 -28.24
N PHE A 704 -27.28 -18.53 -27.89
CA PHE A 704 -26.69 -19.88 -27.78
C PHE A 704 -27.28 -20.73 -26.66
N PHE A 705 -27.87 -20.10 -25.65
CA PHE A 705 -28.57 -20.78 -24.55
C PHE A 705 -29.97 -21.28 -24.91
N GLY A 706 -30.43 -21.10 -26.15
CA GLY A 706 -31.77 -21.53 -26.56
C GLY A 706 -32.92 -20.70 -25.96
N ILE A 707 -32.61 -19.54 -25.39
CA ILE A 707 -33.57 -18.62 -24.76
C ILE A 707 -33.68 -17.38 -25.65
N ASP A 708 -34.87 -17.15 -26.21
CA ASP A 708 -35.18 -16.01 -27.07
C ASP A 708 -36.28 -15.14 -26.43
N PRO A 709 -35.93 -14.00 -25.84
CA PRO A 709 -36.90 -13.09 -25.22
C PRO A 709 -37.83 -12.40 -26.23
N LYS A 710 -37.47 -12.35 -27.53
CA LYS A 710 -38.31 -11.72 -28.56
C LYS A 710 -39.47 -12.61 -28.96
N THR A 711 -39.20 -13.90 -29.15
CA THR A 711 -40.23 -14.89 -29.46
C THR A 711 -40.84 -15.54 -28.21
N LYS A 712 -40.29 -15.24 -27.04
CA LYS A 712 -40.64 -15.86 -25.75
C LYS A 712 -40.58 -17.38 -25.81
N LYS A 713 -39.52 -17.90 -26.42
CA LYS A 713 -39.26 -19.35 -26.49
C LYS A 713 -38.01 -19.68 -25.70
N ALA A 714 -38.06 -20.77 -24.94
CA ALA A 714 -36.91 -21.29 -24.23
C ALA A 714 -36.79 -22.79 -24.46
N GLU A 715 -35.62 -23.24 -24.87
CA GLU A 715 -35.24 -24.64 -24.90
C GLU A 715 -34.30 -24.91 -23.71
N ILE A 716 -34.82 -25.54 -22.67
CA ILE A 716 -34.10 -25.85 -21.45
C ILE A 716 -33.53 -27.27 -21.54
N TRP A 717 -32.25 -27.43 -21.24
CA TRP A 717 -31.57 -28.71 -21.32
C TRP A 717 -31.65 -29.44 -19.99
N ASP A 718 -32.04 -30.72 -20.04
CA ASP A 718 -32.37 -31.57 -18.90
C ASP A 718 -33.39 -30.91 -17.96
N ASP A 719 -33.03 -30.58 -16.72
CA ASP A 719 -33.90 -29.85 -15.77
C ASP A 719 -33.58 -28.34 -15.70
N GLY A 720 -32.54 -27.88 -16.40
CA GLY A 720 -32.08 -26.49 -16.45
C GLY A 720 -31.34 -26.00 -15.22
N ASN A 721 -31.08 -26.84 -14.21
CA ASN A 721 -30.47 -26.43 -12.93
C ASN A 721 -28.97 -26.70 -12.83
N ALA A 722 -28.40 -27.48 -13.75
CA ALA A 722 -26.97 -27.73 -13.79
C ALA A 722 -26.19 -26.41 -13.85
N LYS A 723 -25.25 -26.26 -12.91
CA LYS A 723 -24.39 -25.08 -12.80
C LYS A 723 -23.17 -25.24 -13.70
N PHE A 724 -22.81 -24.19 -14.42
CA PHE A 724 -21.63 -24.18 -15.28
C PHE A 724 -20.89 -22.84 -15.22
N THR A 725 -19.59 -22.88 -15.54
CA THR A 725 -18.74 -21.70 -15.58
C THR A 725 -19.07 -20.80 -16.77
N ALA A 726 -19.29 -19.51 -16.50
CA ALA A 726 -19.51 -18.50 -17.52
C ALA A 726 -18.66 -17.25 -17.26
N THR A 727 -17.97 -16.79 -18.29
CA THR A 727 -17.05 -15.65 -18.20
C THR A 727 -17.46 -14.56 -19.18
N THR A 728 -17.48 -13.31 -18.73
CA THR A 728 -17.71 -12.18 -19.63
C THR A 728 -16.47 -11.91 -20.47
N ARG A 729 -16.64 -11.43 -21.71
CA ARG A 729 -15.48 -11.11 -22.56
C ARG A 729 -14.57 -10.03 -21.97
N GLU A 730 -15.13 -9.11 -21.17
CA GLU A 730 -14.35 -8.11 -20.41
C GLU A 730 -13.44 -8.77 -19.38
N ALA A 731 -13.98 -9.72 -18.61
CA ALA A 731 -13.20 -10.48 -17.63
C ALA A 731 -12.11 -11.35 -18.29
N ILE A 732 -12.35 -11.87 -19.50
CA ILE A 732 -11.29 -12.55 -20.28
C ILE A 732 -10.17 -11.56 -20.64
N GLY A 733 -10.50 -10.33 -21.03
CA GLY A 733 -9.50 -9.28 -21.29
C GLY A 733 -8.67 -8.96 -20.05
N GLN A 734 -9.32 -8.82 -18.89
CA GLN A 734 -8.64 -8.58 -17.61
C GLN A 734 -7.74 -9.75 -17.21
N ALA A 735 -8.19 -11.00 -17.41
CA ALA A 735 -7.39 -12.18 -17.12
C ALA A 735 -6.08 -12.21 -17.94
N VAL A 736 -6.12 -11.78 -19.21
CA VAL A 736 -4.91 -11.70 -20.05
C VAL A 736 -3.94 -10.65 -19.53
N VAL A 737 -4.42 -9.50 -19.02
CA VAL A 737 -3.58 -8.51 -18.33
C VAL A 737 -2.92 -9.16 -17.10
N GLY A 738 -3.70 -9.85 -16.26
CA GLY A 738 -3.18 -10.56 -15.09
C GLY A 738 -2.11 -11.60 -15.45
N ILE A 739 -2.33 -12.40 -16.50
CA ILE A 739 -1.35 -13.43 -16.93
C ILE A 739 -0.01 -12.79 -17.32
N LEU A 740 -0.02 -11.63 -17.97
CA LEU A 740 1.21 -10.94 -18.38
C LEU A 740 1.94 -10.30 -17.20
N ASN A 741 1.23 -9.94 -16.12
CA ASN A 741 1.82 -9.42 -14.89
C ASN A 741 2.29 -10.50 -13.93
N HIS A 742 1.82 -11.74 -14.09
CA HIS A 742 2.20 -12.90 -13.30
C HIS A 742 2.86 -13.97 -14.16
N PRO A 743 3.97 -13.65 -14.89
CA PRO A 743 4.57 -14.58 -15.82
C PRO A 743 5.05 -15.84 -15.09
N GLU A 744 5.70 -15.74 -13.93
CA GLU A 744 6.25 -16.91 -13.23
C GLU A 744 5.16 -17.86 -12.73
N GLU A 745 4.10 -17.34 -12.14
CA GLU A 745 3.00 -18.10 -11.53
C GLU A 745 2.13 -18.80 -12.60
N THR A 746 2.08 -18.22 -13.80
CA THR A 746 1.25 -18.70 -14.91
C THR A 746 2.00 -19.47 -15.99
N GLN A 747 3.31 -19.68 -15.83
CA GLN A 747 4.13 -20.32 -16.86
C GLN A 747 3.82 -21.82 -17.03
N ASN A 748 3.79 -22.25 -18.29
CA ASN A 748 3.67 -23.63 -18.77
C ASN A 748 2.47 -24.40 -18.22
N ARG A 749 1.34 -23.70 -18.06
CA ARG A 749 0.10 -24.27 -17.52
C ARG A 749 -1.16 -23.64 -18.09
N THR A 750 -2.28 -24.32 -17.88
CA THR A 750 -3.62 -23.76 -18.07
C THR A 750 -4.05 -23.03 -16.78
N VAL A 751 -4.62 -21.84 -16.94
CA VAL A 751 -5.29 -21.09 -15.86
C VAL A 751 -6.81 -21.14 -16.06
N PHE A 752 -7.55 -21.15 -14.96
CA PHE A 752 -9.01 -21.27 -14.96
C PHE A 752 -9.64 -20.00 -14.40
N ILE A 753 -10.57 -19.42 -15.15
CA ILE A 753 -11.24 -18.16 -14.78
C ILE A 753 -12.75 -18.28 -14.91
N SER A 754 -13.47 -17.53 -14.08
CA SER A 754 -14.93 -17.44 -14.15
C SER A 754 -15.41 -16.07 -13.73
N SER A 755 -16.33 -15.45 -14.47
CA SER A 755 -17.03 -14.26 -13.96
C SER A 755 -18.20 -14.64 -13.05
N THR A 756 -18.83 -15.78 -13.30
CA THR A 756 -20.03 -16.20 -12.56
C THR A 756 -20.35 -17.67 -12.80
N GLU A 757 -21.18 -18.23 -11.93
CA GLU A 757 -21.68 -19.59 -12.03
C GLU A 757 -23.19 -19.61 -12.02
N LEU A 758 -23.75 -20.19 -13.08
CA LEU A 758 -25.16 -20.07 -13.35
C LEU A 758 -25.73 -21.32 -14.02
N SER A 759 -27.05 -21.37 -14.07
CA SER A 759 -27.84 -22.39 -14.76
C SER A 759 -28.70 -21.77 -15.86
N LEU A 760 -29.24 -22.61 -16.75
CA LEU A 760 -30.16 -22.14 -17.80
C LEU A 760 -31.43 -21.52 -17.22
N ASN A 761 -31.93 -22.05 -16.09
CA ASN A 761 -33.10 -21.51 -15.41
C ASN A 761 -32.85 -20.10 -14.83
N GLU A 762 -31.64 -19.83 -14.33
CA GLU A 762 -31.28 -18.49 -13.86
C GLU A 762 -31.19 -17.49 -15.02
N ILE A 763 -30.65 -17.90 -16.17
CA ILE A 763 -30.66 -17.06 -17.38
C ILE A 763 -32.10 -16.79 -17.83
N LEU A 764 -32.94 -17.83 -17.89
CA LEU A 764 -34.35 -17.69 -18.26
C LEU A 764 -35.09 -16.73 -17.32
N THR A 765 -34.83 -16.81 -16.03
CA THR A 765 -35.44 -15.94 -15.01
C THR A 765 -35.09 -14.47 -15.28
N GLU A 766 -33.83 -14.16 -15.58
CA GLU A 766 -33.41 -12.79 -15.89
C GLU A 766 -33.95 -12.29 -17.23
N GLU A 767 -34.08 -13.15 -18.24
CA GLU A 767 -34.71 -12.80 -19.51
C GLU A 767 -36.22 -12.56 -19.36
N GLN A 768 -36.91 -13.38 -18.56
CA GLN A 768 -38.32 -13.20 -18.21
C GLN A 768 -38.56 -11.90 -17.44
N ARG A 769 -37.64 -11.51 -16.57
CA ARG A 769 -37.69 -10.23 -15.84
C ARG A 769 -37.68 -9.03 -16.79
N ILE A 770 -36.97 -9.11 -17.92
CA ILE A 770 -36.88 -8.02 -18.91
C ILE A 770 -38.03 -8.08 -19.92
N ALA A 771 -38.34 -9.26 -20.47
CA ALA A 771 -39.33 -9.43 -21.54
C ALA A 771 -40.78 -9.68 -21.04
N GLY A 772 -40.95 -9.80 -19.72
CA GLY A 772 -42.20 -10.15 -19.04
C GLY A 772 -42.41 -11.66 -18.96
N GLU A 773 -42.79 -12.13 -17.76
CA GLU A 773 -42.89 -13.54 -17.36
C GLU A 773 -43.98 -14.34 -18.10
N ASN A 774 -45.02 -13.66 -18.61
CA ASN A 774 -46.15 -14.31 -19.25
C ASN A 774 -45.91 -14.62 -20.74
N GLY A 775 -46.42 -15.76 -21.19
CA GLY A 775 -46.48 -16.14 -22.61
C GLY A 775 -45.24 -16.86 -23.14
N TRP A 776 -44.41 -17.42 -22.26
CA TRP A 776 -43.24 -18.22 -22.66
C TRP A 776 -43.61 -19.65 -23.05
N GLU A 777 -43.09 -20.11 -24.19
CA GLU A 777 -43.13 -21.51 -24.63
C GLU A 777 -41.81 -22.18 -24.22
N ILE A 778 -41.87 -23.03 -23.19
CA ILE A 778 -40.69 -23.75 -22.67
C ILE A 778 -40.73 -25.19 -23.17
N SER A 779 -39.66 -25.62 -23.84
CA SER A 779 -39.42 -26.99 -24.29
C SER A 779 -38.20 -27.56 -23.59
N TYR A 780 -38.15 -28.88 -23.43
CA TYR A 780 -37.06 -29.58 -22.77
C TYR A 780 -36.36 -30.52 -23.74
N VAL A 781 -35.04 -30.51 -23.73
CA VAL A 781 -34.19 -31.43 -24.52
C VAL A 781 -33.21 -32.12 -23.61
N LYS A 782 -32.87 -33.37 -23.90
CA LYS A 782 -31.85 -34.10 -23.13
C LYS A 782 -30.48 -33.80 -23.67
N THR A 783 -29.54 -33.44 -22.80
CA THR A 783 -28.15 -33.13 -23.22
C THR A 783 -27.51 -34.31 -23.96
N GLU A 784 -27.80 -35.55 -23.54
CA GLU A 784 -27.30 -36.77 -24.18
C GLU A 784 -27.84 -37.01 -25.61
N GLU A 785 -29.04 -36.51 -25.93
CA GLU A 785 -29.67 -36.65 -27.25
C GLU A 785 -29.22 -35.53 -28.22
N GLU A 786 -28.91 -34.34 -27.68
CA GLU A 786 -28.47 -33.19 -28.49
C GLU A 786 -27.01 -33.28 -28.93
N ILE A 787 -26.13 -33.93 -28.15
CA ILE A 787 -24.72 -34.16 -28.53
C ILE A 787 -24.57 -34.82 -29.91
N PRO A 788 -25.15 -36.02 -30.19
CA PRO A 788 -24.99 -36.67 -31.49
C PRO A 788 -25.63 -35.86 -32.63
N ARG A 789 -26.76 -35.18 -32.37
CA ARG A 789 -27.45 -34.31 -33.34
C ARG A 789 -26.61 -33.11 -33.74
N ALA A 790 -26.02 -32.42 -32.77
CA ALA A 790 -25.15 -31.28 -33.02
C ALA A 790 -23.86 -31.71 -33.73
N ARG A 791 -23.28 -32.86 -33.38
CA ARG A 791 -22.13 -33.43 -34.10
C ARG A 791 -22.44 -33.71 -35.56
N GLU A 792 -23.58 -34.34 -35.86
CA GLU A 792 -24.01 -34.59 -37.24
C GLU A 792 -24.18 -33.27 -38.01
N ALA A 793 -24.79 -32.25 -37.38
CA ALA A 793 -24.96 -30.94 -38.00
C ALA A 793 -23.61 -30.26 -38.32
N VAL A 794 -22.61 -30.35 -37.41
CA VAL A 794 -21.25 -29.81 -37.66
C VAL A 794 -20.57 -30.48 -38.86
N MET A 795 -20.82 -31.78 -39.07
CA MET A 795 -20.18 -32.59 -40.12
C MET A 795 -20.90 -32.47 -41.47
N THR A 796 -22.20 -32.22 -41.47
CA THR A 796 -23.04 -32.26 -42.68
C THR A 796 -23.35 -30.89 -43.27
N THR A 797 -23.32 -29.81 -42.48
CA THR A 797 -23.63 -28.46 -42.97
C THR A 797 -22.38 -27.73 -43.46
N THR A 798 -22.49 -27.11 -44.64
CA THR A 798 -21.45 -26.22 -45.19
C THR A 798 -21.73 -24.74 -44.88
N ASP A 799 -22.93 -24.41 -44.41
CA ASP A 799 -23.33 -23.04 -44.10
C ASP A 799 -22.73 -22.59 -42.76
N PHE A 800 -22.09 -21.42 -42.75
CA PHE A 800 -21.33 -20.94 -41.59
C PHE A 800 -22.19 -20.80 -40.32
N MET A 801 -23.36 -20.17 -40.41
CA MET A 801 -24.19 -19.89 -39.22
C MET A 801 -24.81 -21.16 -38.61
N PRO A 802 -25.45 -22.07 -39.38
CA PRO A 802 -25.90 -23.36 -38.84
C PRO A 802 -24.77 -24.17 -38.22
N ARG A 803 -23.58 -24.19 -38.85
CA ARG A 803 -22.40 -24.87 -38.31
C ARG A 803 -21.96 -24.27 -36.98
N MET A 804 -21.91 -22.94 -36.89
CA MET A 804 -21.55 -22.22 -35.66
C MET A 804 -22.57 -22.44 -34.53
N MET A 805 -23.86 -22.50 -34.83
CA MET A 805 -24.90 -22.82 -33.84
C MET A 805 -24.74 -24.26 -33.32
N ALA A 806 -24.45 -25.21 -34.21
CA ALA A 806 -24.19 -26.60 -33.82
C ALA A 806 -22.93 -26.72 -32.95
N VAL A 807 -21.86 -26.00 -33.28
CA VAL A 807 -20.67 -25.87 -32.43
C VAL A 807 -21.00 -25.28 -31.05
N GLY A 808 -21.79 -24.21 -31.01
CA GLY A 808 -22.25 -23.59 -29.76
C GLY A 808 -23.06 -24.55 -28.88
N ARG A 809 -23.93 -25.36 -29.48
CA ARG A 809 -24.70 -26.41 -28.78
C ARG A 809 -23.80 -27.49 -28.18
N ILE A 810 -22.76 -27.93 -28.89
CA ILE A 810 -21.79 -28.90 -28.33
C ILE A 810 -21.01 -28.25 -27.17
N GLY A 811 -20.59 -26.99 -27.33
CA GLY A 811 -19.94 -26.24 -26.25
C GLY A 811 -20.80 -26.15 -24.99
N LEU A 812 -22.10 -25.85 -25.14
CA LEU A 812 -23.04 -25.84 -24.03
C LEU A 812 -23.19 -27.24 -23.40
N ALA A 813 -23.29 -28.29 -24.20
CA ALA A 813 -23.38 -29.67 -23.73
C ALA A 813 -22.19 -30.08 -22.85
N ILE A 814 -20.97 -29.69 -23.25
CA ILE A 814 -19.75 -29.93 -22.46
C ILE A 814 -19.81 -29.17 -21.13
N ASN A 815 -20.38 -27.97 -21.14
CA ASN A 815 -20.48 -27.16 -19.93
C ASN A 815 -21.54 -27.67 -18.94
N LEU A 816 -22.59 -28.35 -19.41
CA LEU A 816 -23.69 -28.86 -18.58
C LEU A 816 -23.45 -30.24 -17.97
N LEU A 817 -22.50 -31.02 -18.49
CA LEU A 817 -22.25 -32.39 -18.03
C LEU A 817 -21.02 -32.46 -17.10
N ASP A 818 -21.26 -32.80 -15.82
CA ASP A 818 -20.24 -32.87 -14.76
C ASP A 818 -19.00 -33.68 -15.14
N ARG A 819 -19.15 -34.75 -15.94
CA ARG A 819 -18.03 -35.60 -16.37
C ARG A 819 -16.94 -34.83 -17.13
N PHE A 820 -17.23 -33.65 -17.66
CA PHE A 820 -16.25 -32.80 -18.34
C PHE A 820 -15.59 -31.76 -17.42
N GLY A 821 -16.00 -31.68 -16.15
CA GLY A 821 -15.37 -30.81 -15.15
C GLY A 821 -15.53 -29.32 -15.47
N SER A 822 -16.62 -28.92 -16.11
CA SER A 822 -16.81 -27.56 -16.63
C SER A 822 -17.29 -26.54 -15.57
N ASN A 823 -17.47 -26.97 -14.32
CA ASN A 823 -17.70 -26.12 -13.17
C ASN A 823 -16.38 -25.91 -12.42
N PHE A 824 -15.69 -24.80 -12.71
CA PHE A 824 -14.35 -24.54 -12.20
C PHE A 824 -14.32 -24.13 -10.72
N LYS A 825 -15.37 -23.48 -10.19
CA LYS A 825 -15.43 -23.16 -8.75
C LYS A 825 -15.70 -24.39 -7.92
N GLU A 826 -16.59 -25.28 -8.37
CA GLU A 826 -16.83 -26.56 -7.68
C GLU A 826 -15.57 -27.42 -7.64
N ARG A 827 -14.74 -27.35 -8.70
CA ARG A 827 -13.41 -27.96 -8.73
C ARG A 827 -12.37 -27.26 -7.84
N GLY A 828 -12.63 -26.03 -7.38
CA GLY A 828 -11.69 -25.24 -6.59
C GLY A 828 -10.41 -24.84 -7.34
N VAL A 829 -10.49 -24.65 -8.67
CA VAL A 829 -9.31 -24.37 -9.52
C VAL A 829 -9.25 -22.93 -10.04
N LEU A 830 -10.12 -22.04 -9.57
CA LEU A 830 -10.21 -20.66 -10.06
C LEU A 830 -9.00 -19.83 -9.64
N GLU A 831 -8.38 -19.18 -10.62
CA GLU A 831 -7.24 -18.26 -10.45
C GLU A 831 -7.71 -16.79 -10.52
N ASN A 832 -8.97 -16.55 -10.14
CA ASN A 832 -9.57 -15.22 -10.24
C ASN A 832 -8.86 -14.17 -9.40
N GLU A 833 -8.40 -14.54 -8.21
CA GLU A 833 -7.66 -13.65 -7.31
C GLU A 833 -6.29 -13.31 -7.90
N LEU A 834 -5.50 -14.33 -8.27
CA LEU A 834 -4.20 -14.15 -8.93
C LEU A 834 -4.29 -13.25 -10.18
N LEU A 835 -5.33 -13.43 -10.98
CA LEU A 835 -5.46 -12.73 -12.27
C LEU A 835 -6.35 -11.48 -12.22
N SER A 836 -6.77 -11.06 -11.03
CA SER A 836 -7.68 -9.91 -10.81
C SER A 836 -8.96 -9.97 -11.68
N VAL A 837 -9.55 -11.16 -11.84
CA VAL A 837 -10.72 -11.38 -12.70
C VAL A 837 -12.00 -11.02 -11.96
N PRO A 838 -12.76 -10.01 -12.43
CA PRO A 838 -13.94 -9.54 -11.73
C PRO A 838 -15.08 -10.55 -11.78
N GLN A 839 -15.79 -10.66 -10.65
CA GLN A 839 -17.08 -11.35 -10.60
C GLN A 839 -18.15 -10.50 -11.30
N ALA A 840 -19.12 -11.14 -11.93
CA ALA A 840 -20.21 -10.49 -12.64
C ALA A 840 -21.57 -10.95 -12.11
N SER A 841 -22.48 -9.99 -11.95
CA SER A 841 -23.89 -10.26 -11.71
C SER A 841 -24.58 -10.65 -13.01
N LEU A 842 -25.21 -11.83 -13.06
CA LEU A 842 -25.98 -12.27 -14.24
C LEU A 842 -27.03 -11.22 -14.66
N ARG A 843 -27.71 -10.63 -13.69
CA ARG A 843 -28.72 -9.58 -13.91
C ARG A 843 -28.14 -8.38 -14.66
N GLU A 844 -26.96 -7.93 -14.26
CA GLU A 844 -26.29 -6.78 -14.89
C GLU A 844 -25.85 -7.12 -16.31
N VAL A 845 -25.29 -8.32 -16.50
CA VAL A 845 -24.86 -8.78 -17.82
C VAL A 845 -26.04 -8.88 -18.78
N VAL A 846 -27.14 -9.53 -18.38
CA VAL A 846 -28.36 -9.64 -19.21
C VAL A 846 -28.92 -8.25 -19.52
N THR A 847 -29.03 -7.37 -18.53
CA THR A 847 -29.53 -6.00 -18.71
C THR A 847 -28.68 -5.22 -19.72
N ARG A 848 -27.35 -5.30 -19.59
CA ARG A 848 -26.41 -4.63 -20.49
C ARG A 848 -26.50 -5.16 -21.92
N VAL A 849 -26.53 -6.48 -22.10
CA VAL A 849 -26.61 -7.10 -23.43
C VAL A 849 -27.92 -6.71 -24.13
N ARG A 850 -29.04 -6.68 -23.40
CA ARG A 850 -30.34 -6.30 -23.97
C ARG A 850 -30.47 -4.79 -24.23
N ALA A 851 -29.79 -3.94 -23.46
CA ALA A 851 -29.73 -2.50 -23.73
C ALA A 851 -29.05 -2.15 -25.07
N GLN A 852 -28.20 -3.03 -25.60
CA GLN A 852 -27.50 -2.84 -26.88
C GLN A 852 -28.38 -3.12 -28.13
N GLY A 853 -29.66 -3.48 -27.94
CA GLY A 853 -30.66 -3.52 -29.02
C GLY A 853 -30.57 -4.71 -29.98
N VAL A 854 -29.97 -5.82 -29.55
CA VAL A 854 -29.82 -7.04 -30.38
C VAL A 854 -31.03 -7.95 -30.33
#